data_AF-A0A3A8LEZ5-F1
#
_entry.id   AF-A0A3A8LEZ5-F1
#
_cell.length_a   1.000
_cell.length_b   1.000
_cell.length_c   1.000
_cell.angle_alpha   90.00
_cell.angle_beta   90.00
_cell.angle_gamma   90.00
#
_symmetry.space_group_name_H-M   'P 1'
#
loop_
_entity.id
_entity.type
_entity.pdbx_description
1 polymer ?
#
loop_
_entity_poly.entity_id
_entity_poly.type
_entity_poly.pdbx_seq_one_letter_code
_entity_poly.pdbx_strand_id
1 'polypeptide(L)'
;MNRVLRIKPHLRVEVLDARRVFLVGERAHFLLEGALHARVVPLLDGERTVAQVIAELEGQASAPEVLYALSLLEERGHVEEAEDVFDAEVAGFWESLGIDAAVAAGRLLDTPVAVRAVAGEDVERLTDALRDTGLDVREEADRHVLLVDDYLSPEALELARAARSAGVAFLPVKVTGSACHAGPVVVPGAGACWTCLTERLWGNRPVEQYLARKGGRTHAPRLARTGLPTTAQAGLSFAATLVARWVVDGDTARHARLWTLDFATWKLESHAVTRRPQCPDCGDPTWMEARARRPLELASRPKRFTGDGGHRILTPEETWERHRHLISPVTGVVSDLRAVPGDAPLGHVQSALFRVCPWTDAPASDDFHRVASGKGRTEAQARAGALCEALERYSAVFQGDEPRVHATASSLGPQAVHPDALQHFSAAQFSNRPDGASHRDARTAVPRPYADQPMDWSLAWSLTHGEHRYVPTSFAYLFAPSPADGPFALFNSNGNAAGNCVEEAILQGFLELVERDAVALWWYNRLRRPRVDLGSFNEPWFASVEAHYRTLGLRLWVLDLTHDLGIPVFVALALSPERGRAWAGCGSHFDAKLAVQRALTEVAQCYDPKDTSPSPWDTRAHADPSWLLPDEGAPPRVRFDFPRVEHDDLRDDVVACVERAARVGLETLVVDQGRPEVGLSVVKVIVPGLRHFWPRLGPGRLYDVPVRMGWLAAPLTEAQLNPVPFYF
;
A
#
# COMPACT_ATOMS: atom_id res chain seq x y z
N MET A 1 -54.50 25.34 4.84
CA MET A 1 -55.22 25.05 6.10
C MET A 1 -55.66 23.59 6.21
N ASN A 2 -55.97 22.89 5.09
CA ASN A 2 -56.32 21.46 5.11
C ASN A 2 -55.11 20.50 5.15
N ARG A 3 -53.88 21.01 5.10
CA ARG A 3 -52.66 20.20 5.23
C ARG A 3 -52.64 19.53 6.59
N VAL A 4 -52.23 18.28 6.65
CA VAL A 4 -52.01 17.54 7.90
C VAL A 4 -50.51 17.45 8.09
N LEU A 5 -49.99 18.01 9.17
CA LEU A 5 -48.56 18.03 9.44
C LEU A 5 -48.23 17.07 10.58
N ARG A 6 -47.11 16.37 10.44
CA ARG A 6 -46.55 15.52 11.51
C ARG A 6 -45.12 15.90 11.82
N ILE A 7 -44.70 15.68 13.06
CA ILE A 7 -43.27 15.55 13.37
C ILE A 7 -42.76 14.32 12.64
N LYS A 8 -41.56 14.45 12.06
CA LYS A 8 -40.91 13.37 11.33
C LYS A 8 -40.85 12.08 12.17
N PRO A 9 -41.40 10.94 11.68
CA PRO A 9 -41.52 9.67 12.43
C PRO A 9 -40.29 9.17 13.19
N HIS A 10 -39.07 9.53 12.77
CA HIS A 10 -37.83 9.19 13.49
C HIS A 10 -37.56 10.04 14.75
N LEU A 11 -38.41 11.03 15.04
CA LEU A 11 -38.31 11.94 16.18
C LEU A 11 -39.51 11.77 17.10
N ARG A 12 -39.23 11.52 18.37
CA ARG A 12 -40.22 11.51 19.44
C ARG A 12 -40.31 12.88 20.10
N VAL A 13 -41.53 13.35 20.32
CA VAL A 13 -41.81 14.59 21.04
C VAL A 13 -41.77 14.35 22.55
N GLU A 14 -40.99 15.14 23.27
CA GLU A 14 -40.90 15.12 24.74
C GLU A 14 -40.99 16.55 25.30
N VAL A 15 -42.13 16.90 25.88
CA VAL A 15 -42.35 18.24 26.46
C VAL A 15 -41.73 18.27 27.86
N LEU A 16 -40.70 19.08 28.06
CA LEU A 16 -40.05 19.24 29.37
C LEU A 16 -40.86 20.17 30.28
N ASP A 17 -41.29 21.31 29.73
CA ASP A 17 -42.11 22.30 30.45
C ASP A 17 -42.82 23.23 29.46
N ALA A 18 -43.51 24.24 30.01
CA ALA A 18 -44.30 25.20 29.25
C ALA A 18 -43.53 26.02 28.20
N ARG A 19 -42.21 25.94 28.12
CA ARG A 19 -41.37 26.67 27.16
C ARG A 19 -40.38 25.79 26.42
N ARG A 20 -40.27 24.50 26.73
CA ARG A 20 -39.21 23.65 26.19
C ARG A 20 -39.79 22.31 25.78
N VAL A 21 -39.57 21.96 24.51
CA VAL A 21 -39.90 20.65 23.95
C VAL A 21 -38.67 20.08 23.25
N PHE A 22 -38.41 18.80 23.51
CA PHE A 22 -37.37 18.04 22.84
C PHE A 22 -37.97 17.24 21.69
N LEU A 23 -37.23 17.19 20.59
CA LEU A 23 -37.40 16.19 19.54
C LEU A 23 -36.23 15.22 19.68
N VAL A 24 -36.54 13.98 20.05
CA VAL A 24 -35.57 12.95 20.42
C VAL A 24 -35.64 11.81 19.41
N GLY A 25 -34.58 11.64 18.62
CA GLY A 25 -34.38 10.49 17.76
C GLY A 25 -33.07 9.79 18.09
N GLU A 26 -32.88 8.58 17.55
CA GLU A 26 -31.67 7.78 17.81
C GLU A 26 -30.37 8.50 17.40
N ARG A 27 -30.43 9.28 16.31
CA ARG A 27 -29.25 9.94 15.71
C ARG A 27 -29.25 11.46 15.85
N ALA A 28 -30.34 12.05 16.34
CA ALA A 28 -30.53 13.50 16.37
C ALA A 28 -31.38 13.92 17.58
N HIS A 29 -30.97 15.01 18.22
CA HIS A 29 -31.65 15.57 19.38
C HIS A 29 -31.78 17.08 19.19
N PHE A 30 -33.00 17.62 19.30
CA PHE A 30 -33.25 19.04 19.15
C PHE A 30 -33.99 19.56 20.38
N LEU A 31 -33.58 20.74 20.86
CA LEU A 31 -34.33 21.51 21.85
C LEU A 31 -34.99 22.68 21.15
N LEU A 32 -36.32 22.74 21.22
CA LEU A 32 -37.09 23.88 20.75
C LEU A 32 -37.53 24.70 21.95
N GLU A 33 -36.99 25.92 22.05
CA GLU A 33 -37.32 26.87 23.09
C GLU A 33 -38.42 27.84 22.62
N GLY A 34 -39.38 28.13 23.50
CA GLY A 34 -40.52 28.97 23.24
C GLY A 34 -41.83 28.32 23.69
N ALA A 35 -42.70 29.11 24.33
CA ALA A 35 -44.01 28.64 24.77
C ALA A 35 -44.88 28.16 23.61
N LEU A 36 -44.71 28.79 22.44
CA LEU A 36 -45.42 28.40 21.23
C LEU A 36 -44.96 27.03 20.70
N HIS A 37 -43.66 26.76 20.66
CA HIS A 37 -43.14 25.44 20.24
C HIS A 37 -43.62 24.33 21.18
N ALA A 38 -43.55 24.54 22.50
CA ALA A 38 -44.00 23.57 23.50
C ALA A 38 -45.50 23.23 23.41
N ARG A 39 -46.30 24.10 22.78
CA ARG A 39 -47.74 23.91 22.57
C ARG A 39 -48.08 23.38 21.17
N VAL A 40 -47.39 23.84 20.14
CA VAL A 40 -47.65 23.45 18.74
C VAL A 40 -47.13 22.05 18.45
N VAL A 41 -45.88 21.75 18.83
CA VAL A 41 -45.19 20.50 18.46
C VAL A 41 -45.96 19.23 18.88
N PRO A 42 -46.55 19.13 20.09
CA PRO A 42 -47.32 17.95 20.49
C PRO A 42 -48.60 17.71 19.68
N LEU A 43 -49.10 18.73 18.96
CA LEU A 43 -50.32 18.65 18.15
C LEU A 43 -50.04 18.23 16.69
N LEU A 44 -48.76 18.07 16.33
CA LEU A 44 -48.33 17.64 14.99
C LEU A 44 -48.12 16.13 14.98
N ASP A 45 -49.20 15.41 15.23
CA ASP A 45 -49.22 13.94 15.30
C ASP A 45 -49.57 13.27 13.98
N GLY A 46 -49.82 14.06 12.93
CA GLY A 46 -50.22 13.54 11.62
C GLY A 46 -51.70 13.21 11.49
N GLU A 47 -52.53 13.54 12.48
CA GLU A 47 -53.99 13.36 12.39
C GLU A 47 -54.73 14.70 12.24
N ARG A 48 -54.16 15.78 12.76
CA ARG A 48 -54.76 17.12 12.74
C ARG A 48 -54.35 17.93 11.52
N THR A 49 -55.33 18.52 10.86
CA THR A 49 -55.10 19.59 9.89
C THR A 49 -54.57 20.84 10.56
N VAL A 50 -53.83 21.67 9.82
CA VAL A 50 -53.36 22.98 10.30
C VAL A 50 -54.52 23.84 10.83
N ALA A 51 -55.72 23.75 10.22
CA ALA A 51 -56.91 24.43 10.72
C ALA A 51 -57.31 23.97 12.13
N GLN A 52 -57.26 22.66 12.38
CA GLN A 52 -57.57 22.07 13.69
C GLN A 52 -56.52 22.43 14.74
N VAL A 53 -55.23 22.42 14.37
CA VAL A 53 -54.15 22.87 15.27
C VAL A 53 -54.34 24.34 15.67
N ILE A 54 -54.68 25.21 14.71
CA ILE A 54 -54.98 26.63 15.00
C ILE A 54 -56.19 26.77 15.93
N ALA A 55 -57.26 26.01 15.67
CA ALA A 55 -58.48 26.04 16.49
C ALA A 55 -58.22 25.55 17.92
N GLU A 56 -57.41 24.50 18.10
CA GLU A 56 -57.08 23.95 19.42
C GLU A 56 -56.19 24.89 20.26
N LEU A 57 -55.46 25.78 19.62
CA LEU A 57 -54.64 26.82 20.25
C LEU A 57 -55.34 28.19 20.35
N GLU A 58 -56.64 28.26 20.03
CA GLU A 58 -57.41 29.50 20.12
C GLU A 58 -57.43 30.03 21.57
N GLY A 59 -57.17 31.33 21.73
CA GLY A 59 -57.00 31.97 23.04
C GLY A 59 -55.63 31.75 23.70
N GLN A 60 -54.77 30.90 23.14
CA GLN A 60 -53.40 30.65 23.63
C GLN A 60 -52.31 31.17 22.69
N ALA A 61 -52.57 31.20 21.39
CA ALA A 61 -51.73 31.79 20.35
C ALA A 61 -52.61 32.28 19.18
N SER A 62 -52.16 33.31 18.46
CA SER A 62 -52.87 33.79 17.27
C SER A 62 -52.58 32.89 16.06
N ALA A 63 -53.52 32.82 15.10
CA ALA A 63 -53.33 32.03 13.89
C ALA A 63 -52.03 32.38 13.11
N PRO A 64 -51.63 33.67 12.96
CA PRO A 64 -50.35 34.01 12.33
C PRO A 64 -49.13 33.48 13.09
N GLU A 65 -49.16 33.48 14.42
CA GLU A 65 -48.07 32.93 15.23
C GLU A 65 -47.94 31.41 15.04
N VAL A 66 -49.05 30.68 15.07
CA VAL A 66 -49.05 29.23 14.83
C VAL A 66 -48.52 28.92 13.43
N LEU A 67 -48.97 29.63 12.40
CA LEU A 67 -48.49 29.45 11.03
C LEU A 67 -46.99 29.75 10.89
N TYR A 68 -46.49 30.79 11.58
CA TYR A 68 -45.07 31.11 11.60
C TYR A 68 -44.22 30.04 12.31
N ALA A 69 -44.73 29.47 13.40
CA ALA A 69 -44.06 28.36 14.08
C ALA A 69 -44.00 27.11 13.18
N LEU A 70 -45.10 26.78 12.49
CA LEU A 70 -45.12 25.67 11.54
C LEU A 70 -44.14 25.87 10.40
N SER A 71 -44.11 27.06 9.78
CA SER A 71 -43.16 27.35 8.71
C SER A 71 -41.72 27.25 9.18
N LEU A 72 -41.41 27.69 10.42
CA LEU A 72 -40.07 27.56 10.99
C LEU A 72 -39.68 26.10 11.24
N LEU A 73 -40.63 25.26 11.66
CA LEU A 73 -40.40 23.82 11.84
C LEU A 73 -40.18 23.12 10.48
N GLU A 74 -40.92 23.51 9.44
CA GLU A 74 -40.77 23.00 8.07
C GLU A 74 -39.42 23.42 7.48
N GLU A 75 -39.05 24.70 7.58
CA GLU A 75 -37.76 25.23 7.12
C GLU A 75 -36.57 24.57 7.82
N ARG A 76 -36.73 24.22 9.10
CA ARG A 76 -35.72 23.47 9.88
C ARG A 76 -35.78 21.96 9.66
N GLY A 77 -36.76 21.47 8.88
CA GLY A 77 -36.90 20.07 8.51
C GLY A 77 -37.35 19.14 9.64
N HIS A 78 -38.04 19.66 10.67
CA HIS A 78 -38.56 18.88 11.81
C HIS A 78 -39.93 18.28 11.57
N VAL A 79 -40.70 18.87 10.67
CA VAL A 79 -42.07 18.46 10.32
C VAL A 79 -42.18 18.22 8.83
N GLU A 80 -43.16 17.44 8.44
CA GLU A 80 -43.50 17.14 7.06
C GLU A 80 -45.02 17.02 6.92
N GLU A 81 -45.50 16.97 5.68
CA GLU A 81 -46.89 16.65 5.39
C GLU A 81 -47.10 15.14 5.58
N ALA A 82 -48.18 14.77 6.28
CA ALA A 82 -48.45 13.38 6.57
C ALA A 82 -48.91 12.66 5.28
N GLU A 83 -48.05 11.77 4.78
CA GLU A 83 -48.35 10.86 3.67
C GLU A 83 -48.26 9.39 4.13
N ASP A 84 -49.29 8.60 3.81
CA ASP A 84 -49.40 7.17 4.18
C ASP A 84 -48.68 6.27 3.15
N VAL A 85 -47.40 6.51 2.93
CA VAL A 85 -46.60 5.77 1.94
C VAL A 85 -45.89 4.55 2.55
N PHE A 86 -45.62 4.60 3.85
CA PHE A 86 -44.98 3.56 4.64
C PHE A 86 -45.55 3.53 6.07
N ASP A 87 -45.37 2.41 6.77
CA ASP A 87 -45.48 2.37 8.23
C ASP A 87 -44.46 3.33 8.86
N ALA A 88 -44.80 3.87 10.04
CA ALA A 88 -44.00 4.89 10.71
C ALA A 88 -42.53 4.47 10.94
N GLU A 89 -42.28 3.18 11.20
CA GLU A 89 -40.93 2.65 11.38
C GLU A 89 -40.08 2.72 10.10
N VAL A 90 -40.67 2.40 8.94
CA VAL A 90 -39.99 2.41 7.64
C VAL A 90 -39.81 3.85 7.15
N ALA A 91 -40.82 4.71 7.32
CA ALA A 91 -40.70 6.15 7.04
C ALA A 91 -39.57 6.77 7.89
N GLY A 92 -39.55 6.48 9.19
CA GLY A 92 -38.52 6.95 10.11
C GLY A 92 -37.11 6.50 9.74
N PHE A 93 -36.93 5.28 9.22
CA PHE A 93 -35.61 4.84 8.74
C PHE A 93 -35.07 5.76 7.64
N TRP A 94 -35.85 6.02 6.58
CA TRP A 94 -35.42 6.86 5.45
C TRP A 94 -35.19 8.31 5.87
N GLU A 95 -36.07 8.89 6.67
CA GLU A 95 -35.94 10.26 7.15
C GLU A 95 -34.73 10.44 8.07
N SER A 96 -34.37 9.42 8.87
CA SER A 96 -33.15 9.43 9.69
C SER A 96 -31.87 9.47 8.85
N LEU A 97 -31.95 9.08 7.57
CA LEU A 97 -30.90 9.22 6.57
C LEU A 97 -30.97 10.55 5.82
N GLY A 98 -31.95 11.40 6.14
CA GLY A 98 -32.21 12.68 5.48
C GLY A 98 -32.95 12.54 4.15
N ILE A 99 -33.61 11.41 3.90
CA ILE A 99 -34.39 11.15 2.69
C ILE A 99 -35.87 11.19 3.04
N ASP A 100 -36.65 11.96 2.29
CA ASP A 100 -38.10 12.00 2.42
C ASP A 100 -38.71 10.62 2.13
N ALA A 101 -39.63 10.17 3.00
CA ALA A 101 -40.19 8.82 2.93
C ALA A 101 -41.00 8.57 1.64
N ALA A 102 -41.73 9.57 1.14
CA ALA A 102 -42.49 9.47 -0.10
C ALA A 102 -41.55 9.39 -1.31
N VAL A 103 -40.47 10.17 -1.30
CA VAL A 103 -39.41 10.08 -2.32
C VAL A 103 -38.76 8.70 -2.32
N ALA A 104 -38.46 8.13 -1.15
CA ALA A 104 -37.90 6.79 -1.04
C ALA A 104 -38.87 5.74 -1.60
N ALA A 105 -40.15 5.78 -1.21
CA ALA A 105 -41.18 4.88 -1.72
C ALA A 105 -41.31 4.94 -3.24
N GLY A 106 -41.38 6.15 -3.81
CA GLY A 106 -41.43 6.35 -5.26
C GLY A 106 -40.22 5.73 -5.96
N ARG A 107 -39.01 5.96 -5.46
CA ARG A 107 -37.78 5.40 -6.06
C ARG A 107 -37.73 3.87 -6.01
N LEU A 108 -38.19 3.27 -4.91
CA LEU A 108 -38.23 1.81 -4.73
C LEU A 108 -39.22 1.13 -5.67
N LEU A 109 -40.36 1.78 -5.97
CA LEU A 109 -41.37 1.29 -6.91
C LEU A 109 -40.97 1.54 -8.38
N ASP A 110 -40.44 2.72 -8.69
CA ASP A 110 -40.14 3.13 -10.07
C ASP A 110 -38.88 2.47 -10.62
N THR A 111 -38.02 1.93 -9.75
CA THR A 111 -36.73 1.36 -10.15
C THR A 111 -36.63 -0.13 -9.82
N PRO A 112 -37.11 -1.01 -10.71
CA PRO A 112 -37.13 -2.43 -10.43
C PRO A 112 -35.72 -3.02 -10.42
N VAL A 113 -35.57 -4.13 -9.69
CA VAL A 113 -34.35 -4.95 -9.70
C VAL A 113 -34.66 -6.37 -10.15
N ALA A 114 -33.69 -7.01 -10.79
CA ALA A 114 -33.77 -8.42 -11.18
C ALA A 114 -32.69 -9.22 -10.45
N VAL A 115 -33.05 -10.43 -9.99
CA VAL A 115 -32.09 -11.32 -9.32
C VAL A 115 -31.52 -12.30 -10.35
N ARG A 116 -30.20 -12.47 -10.33
CA ARG A 116 -29.49 -13.50 -11.09
C ARG A 116 -28.60 -14.25 -10.11
N ALA A 117 -28.52 -15.58 -10.22
CA ALA A 117 -27.78 -16.38 -9.26
C ALA A 117 -26.99 -17.50 -9.91
N VAL A 118 -25.90 -17.90 -9.27
CA VAL A 118 -25.19 -19.12 -9.63
C VAL A 118 -26.00 -20.35 -9.18
N ALA A 119 -25.76 -21.50 -9.81
CA ALA A 119 -26.51 -22.71 -9.52
C ALA A 119 -26.36 -23.13 -8.04
N GLY A 120 -27.49 -23.41 -7.38
CA GLY A 120 -27.54 -23.86 -5.99
C GLY A 120 -27.60 -22.75 -4.94
N GLU A 121 -27.66 -21.48 -5.35
CA GLU A 121 -28.02 -20.37 -4.46
C GLU A 121 -29.54 -20.19 -4.37
N ASP A 122 -30.03 -19.74 -3.21
CA ASP A 122 -31.46 -19.60 -2.91
C ASP A 122 -31.98 -18.22 -3.36
N VAL A 123 -32.46 -18.17 -4.60
CA VAL A 123 -32.99 -16.96 -5.24
C VAL A 123 -34.25 -16.45 -4.53
N GLU A 124 -35.10 -17.35 -4.05
CA GLU A 124 -36.38 -16.99 -3.42
C GLU A 124 -36.13 -16.21 -2.13
N ARG A 125 -35.23 -16.68 -1.26
CA ARG A 125 -34.92 -15.95 -0.02
C ARG A 125 -34.35 -14.56 -0.23
N LEU A 126 -33.49 -14.39 -1.24
CA LEU A 126 -32.98 -13.05 -1.58
C LEU A 126 -34.11 -12.17 -2.13
N THR A 127 -34.97 -12.73 -2.98
CA THR A 127 -36.11 -12.02 -3.55
C THR A 127 -37.07 -11.55 -2.46
N ASP A 128 -37.38 -12.42 -1.49
CA ASP A 128 -38.23 -12.07 -0.35
C ASP A 128 -37.60 -10.97 0.50
N ALA A 129 -36.30 -11.12 0.84
CA ALA A 129 -35.58 -10.08 1.58
C ALA A 129 -35.54 -8.73 0.85
N LEU A 130 -35.46 -8.72 -0.49
CA LEU A 130 -35.55 -7.49 -1.28
C LEU A 130 -36.95 -6.89 -1.24
N ARG A 131 -38.00 -7.71 -1.39
CA ARG A 131 -39.40 -7.25 -1.31
C ARG A 131 -39.75 -6.70 0.07
N ASP A 132 -39.20 -7.26 1.14
CA ASP A 132 -39.37 -6.76 2.51
C ASP A 132 -38.85 -5.32 2.69
N THR A 133 -37.95 -4.84 1.81
CA THR A 133 -37.50 -3.45 1.79
C THR A 133 -38.39 -2.50 0.98
N GLY A 134 -39.44 -3.02 0.33
CA GLY A 134 -40.32 -2.27 -0.57
C GLY A 134 -39.83 -2.20 -2.03
N LEU A 135 -38.76 -2.92 -2.39
CA LEU A 135 -38.26 -2.96 -3.77
C LEU A 135 -39.21 -3.73 -4.69
N ASP A 136 -39.41 -3.22 -5.90
CA ASP A 136 -40.03 -3.96 -6.99
C ASP A 136 -39.02 -4.96 -7.61
N VAL A 137 -39.27 -6.26 -7.43
CA VAL A 137 -38.40 -7.33 -7.95
C VAL A 137 -39.07 -8.00 -9.15
N ARG A 138 -38.46 -7.88 -10.33
CA ARG A 138 -38.96 -8.37 -11.62
C ARG A 138 -38.04 -9.43 -12.23
N GLU A 139 -38.55 -10.15 -13.22
CA GLU A 139 -37.74 -11.11 -14.00
C GLU A 139 -36.65 -10.40 -14.82
N GLU A 140 -36.98 -9.26 -15.42
CA GLU A 140 -36.07 -8.41 -16.19
C GLU A 140 -36.09 -6.98 -15.66
N ALA A 141 -34.89 -6.39 -15.50
CA ALA A 141 -34.69 -5.02 -15.05
C ALA A 141 -33.32 -4.49 -15.52
N ASP A 142 -33.12 -3.17 -15.47
CA ASP A 142 -31.85 -2.51 -15.81
C ASP A 142 -30.83 -2.52 -14.65
N ARG A 143 -31.20 -3.10 -13.51
CA ARG A 143 -30.37 -3.31 -12.32
C ARG A 143 -30.45 -4.75 -11.85
N HIS A 144 -29.30 -5.39 -11.71
CA HIS A 144 -29.22 -6.77 -11.26
C HIS A 144 -28.65 -6.91 -9.84
N VAL A 145 -29.16 -7.86 -9.07
CA VAL A 145 -28.50 -8.36 -7.86
C VAL A 145 -27.96 -9.75 -8.18
N LEU A 146 -26.63 -9.92 -8.12
CA LEU A 146 -25.97 -11.19 -8.45
C LEU A 146 -25.70 -12.00 -7.19
N LEU A 147 -26.45 -13.06 -6.93
CA LEU A 147 -26.20 -13.97 -5.82
C LEU A 147 -25.17 -15.03 -6.23
N VAL A 148 -23.98 -14.94 -5.64
CA VAL A 148 -22.81 -15.74 -6.00
C VAL A 148 -22.29 -16.58 -4.82
N ASP A 149 -21.68 -17.71 -5.14
CA ASP A 149 -21.03 -18.60 -4.18
C ASP A 149 -19.63 -18.07 -3.78
N ASP A 150 -18.91 -17.51 -4.74
CA ASP A 150 -17.67 -16.77 -4.56
C ASP A 150 -17.47 -15.77 -5.73
N TYR A 151 -16.83 -14.63 -5.46
CA TYR A 151 -16.62 -13.60 -6.48
C TYR A 151 -15.60 -14.02 -7.56
N LEU A 152 -14.80 -15.06 -7.30
CA LEU A 152 -13.82 -15.63 -8.24
C LEU A 152 -14.30 -16.94 -8.87
N SER A 153 -15.56 -17.36 -8.65
CA SER A 153 -16.09 -18.57 -9.28
C SER A 153 -16.33 -18.36 -10.79
N PRO A 154 -16.20 -19.42 -11.61
CA PRO A 154 -16.48 -19.34 -13.05
C PRO A 154 -17.87 -18.79 -13.34
N GLU A 155 -18.89 -19.26 -12.62
CA GLU A 155 -20.28 -18.87 -12.82
C GLU A 155 -20.50 -17.40 -12.48
N ALA A 156 -19.89 -16.89 -11.40
CA ALA A 156 -19.95 -15.48 -11.06
C ALA A 156 -19.30 -14.60 -12.14
N LEU A 157 -18.16 -15.04 -12.70
CA LEU A 157 -17.49 -14.35 -13.81
C LEU A 157 -18.37 -14.29 -15.07
N GLU A 158 -19.07 -15.37 -15.40
CA GLU A 158 -20.02 -15.39 -16.53
C GLU A 158 -21.22 -14.47 -16.30
N LEU A 159 -21.82 -14.48 -15.10
CA LEU A 159 -22.93 -13.57 -14.76
C LEU A 159 -22.51 -12.09 -14.86
N ALA A 160 -21.34 -11.75 -14.31
CA ALA A 160 -20.81 -10.39 -14.38
C ALA A 160 -20.48 -9.98 -15.82
N ARG A 161 -19.94 -10.89 -16.65
CA ARG A 161 -19.70 -10.66 -18.08
C ARG A 161 -21.00 -10.42 -18.83
N ALA A 162 -22.03 -11.24 -18.58
CA ALA A 162 -23.34 -11.08 -19.20
C ALA A 162 -23.98 -9.73 -18.86
N ALA A 163 -23.98 -9.34 -17.57
CA ALA A 163 -24.49 -8.04 -17.12
C ALA A 163 -23.73 -6.88 -17.79
N ARG A 164 -22.39 -6.96 -17.86
CA ARG A 164 -21.57 -5.96 -18.54
C ARG A 164 -21.90 -5.86 -20.03
N SER A 165 -21.99 -6.98 -20.74
CA SER A 165 -22.32 -7.00 -22.17
C SER A 165 -23.71 -6.44 -22.45
N ALA A 166 -24.65 -6.60 -21.52
CA ALA A 166 -25.98 -6.01 -21.58
C ALA A 166 -26.03 -4.52 -21.17
N GLY A 167 -24.92 -3.95 -20.68
CA GLY A 167 -24.90 -2.57 -20.16
C GLY A 167 -25.65 -2.40 -18.83
N VAL A 168 -25.93 -3.49 -18.12
CA VAL A 168 -26.73 -3.51 -16.89
C VAL A 168 -25.84 -3.27 -15.67
N ALA A 169 -26.27 -2.36 -14.79
CA ALA A 169 -25.62 -2.16 -13.50
C ALA A 169 -25.95 -3.31 -12.55
N PHE A 170 -25.00 -3.72 -11.72
CA PHE A 170 -25.23 -4.85 -10.82
C PHE A 170 -24.55 -4.74 -9.45
N LEU A 171 -25.15 -5.38 -8.45
CA LEU A 171 -24.60 -5.54 -7.10
C LEU A 171 -24.40 -7.04 -6.80
N PRO A 172 -23.17 -7.52 -6.63
CA PRO A 172 -22.86 -8.89 -6.24
C PRO A 172 -23.10 -9.13 -4.74
N VAL A 173 -23.54 -10.32 -4.39
CA VAL A 173 -23.81 -10.74 -3.00
C VAL A 173 -23.33 -12.18 -2.80
N LYS A 174 -22.54 -12.41 -1.76
CA LYS A 174 -22.15 -13.75 -1.30
C LYS A 174 -22.58 -13.91 0.15
N VAL A 175 -23.48 -14.85 0.42
CA VAL A 175 -23.99 -15.10 1.79
C VAL A 175 -23.47 -16.40 2.43
N THR A 176 -22.68 -17.17 1.67
CA THR A 176 -21.99 -18.37 2.17
C THR A 176 -20.72 -18.00 2.93
N GLY A 177 -20.22 -18.90 3.78
CA GLY A 177 -18.99 -18.75 4.56
C GLY A 177 -19.19 -18.11 5.94
N SER A 178 -18.07 -17.84 6.62
CA SER A 178 -18.06 -17.09 7.89
C SER A 178 -18.19 -15.57 7.72
N ALA A 179 -18.02 -15.08 6.49
CA ALA A 179 -18.17 -13.68 6.14
C ALA A 179 -19.04 -13.52 4.89
N CYS A 180 -20.10 -12.73 5.01
CA CYS A 180 -20.96 -12.33 3.90
C CYS A 180 -20.39 -11.08 3.22
N HIS A 181 -20.50 -11.03 1.90
CA HIS A 181 -19.98 -9.96 1.06
C HIS A 181 -21.13 -9.33 0.27
N ALA A 182 -21.19 -8.01 0.20
CA ALA A 182 -22.17 -7.29 -0.61
C ALA A 182 -21.52 -6.08 -1.29
N GLY A 183 -21.75 -5.93 -2.60
CA GLY A 183 -21.14 -4.88 -3.41
C GLY A 183 -19.74 -5.23 -3.93
N PRO A 184 -19.09 -4.33 -4.67
CA PRO A 184 -19.54 -2.98 -5.00
C PRO A 184 -20.69 -2.99 -6.02
N VAL A 185 -21.46 -1.91 -6.07
CA VAL A 185 -22.24 -1.60 -7.28
C VAL A 185 -21.27 -1.40 -8.44
N VAL A 186 -21.44 -2.18 -9.49
CA VAL A 186 -20.68 -2.10 -10.73
C VAL A 186 -21.59 -1.52 -11.81
N VAL A 187 -21.17 -0.40 -12.40
CA VAL A 187 -21.86 0.24 -13.51
C VAL A 187 -20.98 0.12 -14.76
N PRO A 188 -21.41 -0.59 -15.82
CA PRO A 188 -20.63 -0.66 -17.05
C PRO A 188 -20.29 0.73 -17.60
N GLY A 189 -19.02 0.99 -17.87
CA GLY A 189 -18.53 2.28 -18.35
C GLY A 189 -18.27 3.35 -17.28
N ALA A 190 -18.64 3.11 -16.01
CA ALA A 190 -18.43 4.06 -14.93
C ALA A 190 -17.73 3.41 -13.72
N GLY A 191 -16.60 3.99 -13.29
CA GLY A 191 -15.85 3.50 -12.13
C GLY A 191 -15.14 2.16 -12.35
N ALA A 192 -14.95 1.40 -11.27
CA ALA A 192 -14.25 0.12 -11.29
C ALA A 192 -15.18 -1.00 -11.79
N CYS A 193 -14.71 -1.81 -12.74
CA CYS A 193 -15.47 -2.97 -13.20
C CYS A 193 -15.20 -4.23 -12.35
N TRP A 194 -15.93 -5.31 -12.63
CA TRP A 194 -15.72 -6.63 -12.01
C TRP A 194 -14.26 -7.09 -12.06
N THR A 195 -13.59 -6.91 -13.21
CA THR A 195 -12.19 -7.31 -13.40
C THR A 195 -11.21 -6.49 -12.55
N CYS A 196 -11.53 -5.21 -12.28
CA CYS A 196 -10.74 -4.41 -11.33
C CYS A 196 -10.84 -4.99 -9.90
N LEU A 197 -12.04 -5.42 -9.50
CA LEU A 197 -12.29 -6.05 -8.21
C LEU A 197 -11.61 -7.42 -8.12
N THR A 198 -11.83 -8.30 -9.08
CA THR A 198 -11.35 -9.69 -9.03
C THR A 198 -9.83 -9.77 -9.09
N GLU A 199 -9.14 -8.83 -9.75
CA GLU A 199 -7.68 -8.74 -9.67
C GLU A 199 -7.20 -8.58 -8.22
N ARG A 200 -7.83 -7.68 -7.45
CA ARG A 200 -7.47 -7.45 -6.05
C ARG A 200 -7.85 -8.62 -5.16
N LEU A 201 -8.98 -9.27 -5.44
CA LEU A 201 -9.37 -10.49 -4.72
C LEU A 201 -8.36 -11.62 -4.96
N TRP A 202 -7.90 -11.83 -6.20
CA TRP A 202 -6.85 -12.80 -6.50
C TRP A 202 -5.54 -12.50 -5.77
N GLY A 203 -5.08 -11.25 -5.79
CA GLY A 203 -3.87 -10.82 -5.06
C GLY A 203 -3.99 -11.05 -3.55
N ASN A 204 -5.20 -10.94 -3.00
CA ASN A 204 -5.48 -11.24 -1.60
C ASN A 204 -5.78 -12.73 -1.33
N ARG A 205 -5.76 -13.61 -2.33
CA ARG A 205 -5.93 -15.06 -2.17
C ARG A 205 -4.79 -15.83 -2.85
N PRO A 206 -3.54 -15.61 -2.43
CA PRO A 206 -2.36 -16.08 -3.16
C PRO A 206 -2.25 -17.62 -3.19
N VAL A 207 -2.80 -18.33 -2.20
CA VAL A 207 -2.83 -19.80 -2.20
C VAL A 207 -3.78 -20.33 -3.28
N GLU A 208 -4.98 -19.76 -3.38
CA GLU A 208 -5.94 -20.10 -4.44
C GLU A 208 -5.34 -19.77 -5.82
N GLN A 209 -4.67 -18.62 -5.94
CA GLN A 209 -4.00 -18.19 -7.17
C GLN A 209 -2.91 -19.18 -7.59
N TYR A 210 -2.09 -19.62 -6.63
CA TYR A 210 -1.06 -20.63 -6.85
C TYR A 210 -1.64 -21.96 -7.33
N LEU A 211 -2.69 -22.45 -6.65
CA LEU A 211 -3.36 -23.70 -7.01
C LEU A 211 -4.03 -23.64 -8.38
N ALA A 212 -4.66 -22.51 -8.71
CA ALA A 212 -5.24 -22.28 -10.02
C ALA A 212 -4.16 -22.34 -11.11
N ARG A 213 -3.06 -21.60 -10.94
CA ARG A 213 -1.94 -21.60 -11.89
C ARG A 213 -1.31 -22.99 -12.04
N LYS A 214 -1.09 -23.72 -10.95
CA LYS A 214 -0.52 -25.09 -10.98
C LYS A 214 -1.44 -26.10 -11.63
N GLY A 215 -2.75 -25.96 -11.44
CA GLY A 215 -3.76 -26.81 -12.08
C GLY A 215 -4.10 -26.42 -13.52
N GLY A 216 -3.50 -25.37 -14.08
CA GLY A 216 -3.88 -24.84 -15.40
C GLY A 216 -5.31 -24.28 -15.44
N ARG A 217 -5.84 -23.83 -14.29
CA ARG A 217 -7.20 -23.30 -14.14
C ARG A 217 -7.18 -21.78 -14.23
N THR A 218 -8.24 -21.21 -14.79
CA THR A 218 -8.45 -19.74 -14.89
C THR A 218 -9.31 -19.18 -13.76
N HIS A 219 -9.72 -20.01 -12.81
CA HIS A 219 -10.65 -19.68 -11.73
C HIS A 219 -10.17 -20.23 -10.39
N ALA A 220 -10.70 -19.68 -9.29
CA ALA A 220 -10.36 -20.14 -7.95
C ALA A 220 -10.84 -21.59 -7.72
N PRO A 221 -10.12 -22.40 -6.93
CA PRO A 221 -10.66 -23.67 -6.45
C PRO A 221 -11.99 -23.43 -5.71
N ARG A 222 -13.00 -24.28 -5.96
CA ARG A 222 -14.26 -24.19 -5.20
C ARG A 222 -14.00 -24.54 -3.75
N LEU A 223 -14.31 -23.60 -2.85
CA LEU A 223 -14.24 -23.82 -1.42
C LEU A 223 -15.48 -24.59 -0.93
N ALA A 224 -15.34 -25.27 0.20
CA ALA A 224 -16.48 -25.93 0.83
C ALA A 224 -17.51 -24.88 1.26
N ARG A 225 -18.79 -25.11 0.94
CA ARG A 225 -19.88 -24.27 1.44
C ARG A 225 -19.99 -24.47 2.95
N THR A 226 -19.74 -23.41 3.69
CA THR A 226 -19.90 -23.34 5.16
C THR A 226 -20.86 -22.21 5.49
N GLY A 227 -21.50 -22.25 6.66
CA GLY A 227 -22.41 -21.20 7.10
C GLY A 227 -23.60 -21.75 7.90
N LEU A 228 -24.19 -20.89 8.72
CA LEU A 228 -25.44 -21.18 9.42
C LEU A 228 -26.61 -20.58 8.63
N PRO A 229 -27.81 -21.17 8.67
CA PRO A 229 -29.00 -20.55 8.07
C PRO A 229 -29.25 -19.12 8.57
N THR A 230 -28.94 -18.85 9.84
CA THR A 230 -29.08 -17.53 10.46
C THR A 230 -28.06 -16.52 9.95
N THR A 231 -26.80 -16.92 9.72
CA THR A 231 -25.78 -16.02 9.15
C THR A 231 -26.09 -15.72 7.69
N ALA A 232 -26.57 -16.71 6.92
CA ALA A 232 -27.03 -16.49 5.55
C ALA A 232 -28.21 -15.51 5.51
N GLN A 233 -29.22 -15.69 6.37
CA GLN A 233 -30.36 -14.77 6.46
C GLN A 233 -29.91 -13.35 6.84
N ALA A 234 -29.03 -13.20 7.82
CA ALA A 234 -28.48 -11.90 8.20
C ALA A 234 -27.72 -11.24 7.03
N GLY A 235 -26.95 -12.02 6.27
CA GLY A 235 -26.27 -11.56 5.05
C GLY A 235 -27.24 -11.11 3.96
N LEU A 236 -28.35 -11.84 3.75
CA LEU A 236 -29.39 -11.49 2.79
C LEU A 236 -30.11 -10.19 3.18
N SER A 237 -30.55 -10.06 4.44
CA SER A 237 -31.20 -8.82 4.93
C SER A 237 -30.25 -7.61 4.87
N PHE A 238 -28.98 -7.81 5.22
CA PHE A 238 -27.94 -6.79 5.08
C PHE A 238 -27.76 -6.35 3.61
N ALA A 239 -27.64 -7.31 2.69
CA ALA A 239 -27.50 -7.02 1.27
C ALA A 239 -28.74 -6.35 0.68
N ALA A 240 -29.95 -6.80 1.05
CA ALA A 240 -31.20 -6.20 0.62
C ALA A 240 -31.30 -4.72 1.04
N THR A 241 -30.89 -4.40 2.27
CA THR A 241 -30.83 -3.01 2.75
C THR A 241 -29.83 -2.18 1.93
N LEU A 242 -28.68 -2.73 1.56
CA LEU A 242 -27.72 -2.05 0.67
C LEU A 242 -28.29 -1.82 -0.73
N VAL A 243 -29.01 -2.79 -1.30
CA VAL A 243 -29.67 -2.64 -2.61
C VAL A 243 -30.75 -1.57 -2.56
N ALA A 244 -31.60 -1.58 -1.53
CA ALA A 244 -32.63 -0.56 -1.33
C ALA A 244 -32.01 0.84 -1.24
N ARG A 245 -30.92 0.98 -0.47
CA ARG A 245 -30.17 2.25 -0.39
C ARG A 245 -29.53 2.65 -1.71
N TRP A 246 -28.99 1.70 -2.48
CA TRP A 246 -28.48 1.99 -3.82
C TRP A 246 -29.58 2.53 -4.74
N VAL A 247 -30.76 1.90 -4.69
CA VAL A 247 -31.92 2.33 -5.49
C VAL A 247 -32.40 3.71 -5.08
N VAL A 248 -32.58 3.94 -3.78
CA VAL A 248 -33.09 5.20 -3.23
C VAL A 248 -32.08 6.32 -3.34
N ASP A 249 -30.78 6.12 -3.10
CA ASP A 249 -29.80 7.20 -3.18
C ASP A 249 -29.63 7.70 -4.62
N GLY A 250 -29.71 6.81 -5.61
CA GLY A 250 -29.48 7.10 -7.04
C GLY A 250 -28.01 7.43 -7.38
N ASP A 251 -27.18 7.72 -6.40
CA ASP A 251 -25.74 7.97 -6.53
C ASP A 251 -24.96 6.65 -6.43
N THR A 252 -24.63 6.08 -7.60
CA THR A 252 -23.90 4.81 -7.69
C THR A 252 -22.48 4.89 -7.11
N ALA A 253 -21.87 6.07 -7.05
CA ALA A 253 -20.50 6.23 -6.55
C ALA A 253 -20.41 5.96 -5.04
N ARG A 254 -21.45 6.30 -4.27
CA ARG A 254 -21.55 6.01 -2.83
C ARG A 254 -21.57 4.51 -2.52
N HIS A 255 -22.03 3.71 -3.48
CA HIS A 255 -22.20 2.27 -3.37
C HIS A 255 -21.10 1.46 -4.09
N ALA A 256 -20.06 2.12 -4.59
CA ALA A 256 -18.92 1.50 -5.27
C ALA A 256 -17.90 0.85 -4.29
N ARG A 257 -18.37 0.33 -3.15
CA ARG A 257 -17.56 -0.32 -2.11
C ARG A 257 -18.02 -1.74 -1.87
N LEU A 258 -17.08 -2.63 -1.61
CA LEU A 258 -17.37 -3.98 -1.14
C LEU A 258 -17.50 -3.96 0.38
N TRP A 259 -18.62 -4.43 0.91
CA TRP A 259 -18.85 -4.59 2.33
C TRP A 259 -18.65 -6.04 2.75
N THR A 260 -18.04 -6.25 3.91
CA THR A 260 -17.90 -7.55 4.54
C THR A 260 -18.55 -7.54 5.93
N LEU A 261 -19.41 -8.51 6.17
CA LEU A 261 -20.00 -8.80 7.48
C LEU A 261 -19.41 -10.14 7.95
N ASP A 262 -18.43 -10.08 8.84
CA ASP A 262 -17.70 -11.23 9.35
C ASP A 262 -18.28 -11.67 10.71
N PHE A 263 -18.89 -12.85 10.74
CA PHE A 263 -19.52 -13.41 11.93
C PHE A 263 -18.54 -14.11 12.87
N ALA A 264 -17.30 -14.38 12.45
CA ALA A 264 -16.27 -14.95 13.31
C ALA A 264 -15.64 -13.87 14.20
N THR A 265 -15.49 -12.66 13.67
CA THR A 265 -14.88 -11.51 14.35
C THR A 265 -15.88 -10.44 14.77
N TRP A 266 -17.14 -10.57 14.36
CA TRP A 266 -18.22 -9.59 14.58
C TRP A 266 -17.89 -8.20 14.02
N LYS A 267 -17.21 -8.17 12.85
CA LYS A 267 -16.81 -6.93 12.19
C LYS A 267 -17.65 -6.67 10.94
N LEU A 268 -18.03 -5.41 10.78
CA LEU A 268 -18.56 -4.83 9.55
C LEU A 268 -17.49 -3.89 8.96
N GLU A 269 -16.95 -4.23 7.81
CA GLU A 269 -15.90 -3.44 7.16
C GLU A 269 -16.31 -3.04 5.73
N SER A 270 -15.81 -1.88 5.28
CA SER A 270 -15.97 -1.45 3.90
C SER A 270 -14.62 -1.37 3.21
N HIS A 271 -14.56 -1.87 1.98
CA HIS A 271 -13.35 -1.98 1.20
C HIS A 271 -13.51 -1.19 -0.10
N ALA A 272 -12.58 -0.26 -0.34
CA ALA A 272 -12.59 0.57 -1.53
C ALA A 272 -12.23 -0.27 -2.76
N VAL A 273 -12.98 -0.12 -3.86
CA VAL A 273 -12.68 -0.80 -5.13
C VAL A 273 -12.17 0.25 -6.11
N THR A 274 -10.91 0.12 -6.52
CA THR A 274 -10.23 1.13 -7.34
C THR A 274 -10.29 0.74 -8.80
N ARG A 275 -10.70 1.65 -9.68
CA ARG A 275 -10.62 1.45 -11.13
C ARG A 275 -9.15 1.37 -11.53
N ARG A 276 -8.77 0.30 -12.22
CA ARG A 276 -7.42 0.13 -12.77
C ARG A 276 -7.34 0.78 -14.15
N PRO A 277 -6.52 1.82 -14.36
CA PRO A 277 -6.39 2.46 -15.67
C PRO A 277 -5.93 1.50 -16.78
N GLN A 278 -5.14 0.49 -16.42
CA GLN A 278 -4.65 -0.55 -17.31
C GLN A 278 -5.56 -1.80 -17.40
N CYS A 279 -6.77 -1.74 -16.85
CA CYS A 279 -7.71 -2.86 -16.90
C CYS A 279 -8.05 -3.23 -18.35
N PRO A 280 -7.98 -4.51 -18.75
CA PRO A 280 -8.33 -4.93 -20.10
C PRO A 280 -9.83 -4.72 -20.45
N ASP A 281 -10.68 -4.61 -19.43
CA ASP A 281 -12.13 -4.55 -19.61
C ASP A 281 -12.72 -3.14 -19.53
N CYS A 282 -12.24 -2.30 -18.62
CA CYS A 282 -12.76 -0.94 -18.46
C CYS A 282 -11.71 0.15 -18.63
N GLY A 283 -10.47 -0.21 -18.96
CA GLY A 283 -9.32 0.69 -19.08
C GLY A 283 -8.60 0.53 -20.43
N ASP A 284 -7.32 0.86 -20.44
CA ASP A 284 -6.42 0.73 -21.59
C ASP A 284 -5.35 -0.34 -21.30
N PRO A 285 -5.44 -1.56 -21.87
CA PRO A 285 -4.45 -2.60 -21.63
C PRO A 285 -3.05 -2.26 -22.12
N THR A 286 -2.90 -1.23 -22.98
CA THR A 286 -1.59 -0.78 -23.49
C THR A 286 -0.95 0.31 -22.63
N TRP A 287 -1.60 0.72 -21.53
CA TRP A 287 -1.16 1.84 -20.69
C TRP A 287 0.28 1.69 -20.19
N MET A 288 0.65 0.50 -19.70
CA MET A 288 1.99 0.23 -19.17
C MET A 288 3.05 0.29 -20.27
N GLU A 289 2.74 -0.22 -21.46
CA GLU A 289 3.62 -0.13 -22.62
C GLU A 289 3.81 1.32 -23.08
N ALA A 290 2.70 2.06 -23.22
CA ALA A 290 2.73 3.46 -23.62
C ALA A 290 3.53 4.33 -22.63
N ARG A 291 3.48 4.02 -21.32
CA ARG A 291 4.29 4.71 -20.31
C ARG A 291 5.78 4.39 -20.46
N ALA A 292 6.16 3.11 -20.55
CA ALA A 292 7.58 2.75 -20.59
C ALA A 292 8.31 3.27 -21.84
N ARG A 293 7.58 3.43 -22.95
CA ARG A 293 8.12 3.99 -24.20
C ARG A 293 8.33 5.52 -24.15
N ARG A 294 7.71 6.22 -23.19
CA ARG A 294 7.92 7.67 -23.05
C ARG A 294 9.29 7.95 -22.40
N PRO A 295 10.01 8.98 -22.88
CA PRO A 295 11.15 9.53 -22.15
C PRO A 295 10.78 9.86 -20.71
N LEU A 296 11.67 9.54 -19.76
CA LEU A 296 11.51 9.98 -18.38
C LEU A 296 12.14 11.37 -18.24
N GLU A 297 11.28 12.38 -18.15
CA GLU A 297 11.67 13.77 -17.97
C GLU A 297 11.56 14.15 -16.50
N LEU A 298 12.65 14.66 -15.92
CA LEU A 298 12.66 15.16 -14.55
C LEU A 298 11.99 16.53 -14.50
N ALA A 299 11.01 16.69 -13.61
CA ALA A 299 10.32 17.96 -13.37
C ALA A 299 10.83 18.63 -12.10
N SER A 300 10.70 19.95 -12.01
CA SER A 300 10.92 20.69 -10.76
C SER A 300 9.93 20.22 -9.68
N ARG A 301 10.48 19.85 -8.52
CA ARG A 301 9.79 19.34 -7.34
C ARG A 301 10.40 19.99 -6.09
N PRO A 302 9.93 21.20 -5.73
CA PRO A 302 10.40 21.89 -4.54
C PRO A 302 10.20 21.04 -3.28
N LYS A 303 11.25 20.97 -2.45
CA LYS A 303 11.23 20.24 -1.18
C LYS A 303 10.31 20.97 -0.21
N ARG A 304 9.35 20.25 0.37
CA ARG A 304 8.43 20.77 1.41
C ARG A 304 8.69 20.17 2.78
N PHE A 305 9.35 19.02 2.83
CA PHE A 305 9.72 18.33 4.06
C PHE A 305 11.14 17.78 3.93
N THR A 306 12.02 18.16 4.86
CA THR A 306 13.45 17.78 4.84
C THR A 306 13.93 17.21 6.18
N GLY A 307 12.99 16.79 7.04
CA GLY A 307 13.28 16.16 8.33
C GLY A 307 13.11 14.64 8.25
N ASP A 308 13.60 13.94 9.27
CA ASP A 308 13.41 12.50 9.50
C ASP A 308 13.58 11.60 8.25
N GLY A 309 12.50 11.35 7.50
CA GLY A 309 12.45 10.58 6.26
C GLY A 309 13.22 11.14 5.06
N GLY A 310 13.88 12.29 5.19
CA GLY A 310 14.74 12.87 4.16
C GLY A 310 14.07 13.98 3.35
N HIS A 311 14.55 14.23 2.13
CA HIS A 311 13.97 15.23 1.22
C HIS A 311 12.70 14.70 0.55
N ARG A 312 11.55 15.38 0.78
CA ARG A 312 10.21 15.01 0.30
C ARG A 312 9.37 16.25 -0.07
N ILE A 313 8.35 16.06 -0.91
CA ILE A 313 7.36 17.06 -1.35
C ILE A 313 6.08 17.03 -0.51
N LEU A 314 5.84 15.94 0.24
CA LEU A 314 4.74 15.78 1.19
C LEU A 314 5.27 15.39 2.57
N THR A 315 4.52 15.71 3.62
CA THR A 315 4.79 15.17 4.97
C THR A 315 4.42 13.67 5.03
N PRO A 316 4.92 12.91 6.02
CA PRO A 316 4.51 11.53 6.21
C PRO A 316 3.00 11.38 6.48
N GLU A 317 2.35 12.33 7.15
CA GLU A 317 0.89 12.33 7.38
C GLU A 317 0.10 12.54 6.10
N GLU A 318 0.53 13.49 5.25
CA GLU A 318 -0.07 13.72 3.92
C GLU A 318 0.08 12.46 3.04
N THR A 319 1.26 11.84 3.04
CA THR A 319 1.55 10.58 2.32
C THR A 319 0.65 9.45 2.82
N TRP A 320 0.48 9.34 4.15
CA TRP A 320 -0.40 8.35 4.76
C TRP A 320 -1.85 8.53 4.33
N GLU A 321 -2.41 9.74 4.45
CA GLU A 321 -3.81 9.97 4.11
C GLU A 321 -4.09 9.68 2.63
N ARG A 322 -3.13 10.00 1.76
CA ARG A 322 -3.22 9.74 0.33
C ARG A 322 -3.31 8.24 0.00
N HIS A 323 -2.60 7.38 0.72
CA HIS A 323 -2.44 5.96 0.35
C HIS A 323 -3.06 4.95 1.31
N ARG A 324 -3.54 5.34 2.50
CA ARG A 324 -4.09 4.41 3.52
C ARG A 324 -5.31 3.61 3.03
N HIS A 325 -6.02 4.09 2.02
CA HIS A 325 -7.14 3.38 1.41
C HIS A 325 -6.72 2.07 0.71
N LEU A 326 -5.42 1.88 0.45
CA LEU A 326 -4.84 0.65 -0.09
C LEU A 326 -4.61 -0.44 0.97
N ILE A 327 -4.92 -0.15 2.24
CA ILE A 327 -4.87 -1.11 3.34
C ILE A 327 -6.24 -1.81 3.43
N SER A 328 -6.31 -3.05 2.97
CA SER A 328 -7.47 -3.93 3.09
C SER A 328 -7.05 -5.37 2.76
N PRO A 329 -7.44 -6.37 3.58
CA PRO A 329 -7.16 -7.77 3.29
C PRO A 329 -8.03 -8.37 2.18
N VAL A 330 -8.90 -7.56 1.55
CA VAL A 330 -9.86 -7.99 0.53
C VAL A 330 -9.59 -7.28 -0.80
N THR A 331 -9.55 -5.94 -0.82
CA THR A 331 -9.39 -5.16 -2.05
C THR A 331 -8.11 -4.31 -2.06
N GLY A 332 -7.39 -4.28 -0.94
CA GLY A 332 -6.15 -3.53 -0.78
C GLY A 332 -4.96 -4.22 -1.42
N VAL A 333 -3.84 -3.49 -1.44
CA VAL A 333 -2.50 -4.04 -1.76
C VAL A 333 -1.82 -4.52 -0.48
N VAL A 334 -1.99 -3.76 0.59
CA VAL A 334 -1.48 -4.09 1.93
C VAL A 334 -2.63 -4.72 2.70
N SER A 335 -2.43 -5.91 3.24
CA SER A 335 -3.47 -6.62 3.99
C SER A 335 -3.63 -6.07 5.41
N ASP A 336 -2.52 -5.65 6.02
CA ASP A 336 -2.50 -5.16 7.40
C ASP A 336 -1.27 -4.28 7.65
N LEU A 337 -1.35 -3.35 8.60
CA LEU A 337 -0.24 -2.52 9.03
C LEU A 337 -0.33 -2.24 10.53
N ARG A 338 0.72 -2.57 11.28
CA ARG A 338 0.73 -2.48 12.75
C ARG A 338 2.04 -1.97 13.30
N ALA A 339 1.97 -1.33 14.47
CA ALA A 339 3.13 -0.95 15.24
C ALA A 339 3.86 -2.19 15.75
N VAL A 340 5.18 -2.21 15.60
CA VAL A 340 6.05 -3.19 16.26
C VAL A 340 6.44 -2.60 17.62
N PRO A 341 6.15 -3.27 18.74
CA PRO A 341 6.55 -2.78 20.06
C PRO A 341 8.07 -2.56 20.13
N GLY A 342 8.49 -1.39 20.58
CA GLY A 342 9.90 -1.01 20.70
C GLY A 342 10.11 0.11 21.71
N ASP A 343 11.36 0.38 22.06
CA ASP A 343 11.74 1.36 23.09
C ASP A 343 11.92 2.77 22.51
N ALA A 344 11.27 3.75 23.16
CA ALA A 344 11.04 5.08 22.60
C ALA A 344 12.26 5.97 22.26
N PRO A 345 13.49 5.84 22.81
CA PRO A 345 14.59 6.65 22.25
C PRO A 345 15.10 6.09 20.93
N LEU A 346 14.88 4.80 20.63
CA LEU A 346 15.36 4.12 19.42
C LEU A 346 14.53 4.45 18.16
N GLY A 347 13.39 5.10 18.34
CA GLY A 347 12.45 5.44 17.27
C GLY A 347 11.26 4.49 17.20
N HIS A 348 10.50 4.61 16.12
CA HIS A 348 9.29 3.82 15.88
C HIS A 348 9.52 2.85 14.73
N VAL A 349 8.98 1.63 14.88
CA VAL A 349 8.97 0.61 13.82
C VAL A 349 7.53 0.19 13.54
N GLN A 350 7.19 0.10 12.26
CA GLN A 350 5.88 -0.32 11.78
C GLN A 350 6.07 -1.46 10.79
N SER A 351 5.18 -2.44 10.83
CA SER A 351 5.21 -3.63 9.97
C SER A 351 3.97 -3.63 9.09
N ALA A 352 4.16 -3.78 7.78
CA ALA A 352 3.11 -3.87 6.78
C ALA A 352 3.14 -5.26 6.15
N LEU A 353 2.02 -5.98 6.26
CA LEU A 353 1.84 -7.30 5.68
C LEU A 353 1.18 -7.17 4.31
N PHE A 354 1.76 -7.79 3.30
CA PHE A 354 1.15 -7.92 1.97
C PHE A 354 1.25 -9.36 1.47
N ARG A 355 0.29 -9.74 0.63
CA ARG A 355 0.17 -11.09 0.08
C ARG A 355 0.83 -11.15 -1.29
N VAL A 356 1.52 -12.26 -1.57
CA VAL A 356 2.15 -12.50 -2.87
C VAL A 356 1.94 -13.95 -3.26
N CYS A 357 1.65 -14.20 -4.55
CA CYS A 357 1.64 -15.56 -5.07
C CYS A 357 3.06 -15.92 -5.54
N PRO A 358 3.77 -16.83 -4.85
CA PRO A 358 5.11 -17.22 -5.25
C PRO A 358 5.07 -17.92 -6.61
N TRP A 359 6.15 -17.85 -7.40
CA TRP A 359 6.28 -18.52 -8.71
C TRP A 359 7.05 -19.84 -8.69
N THR A 360 7.50 -20.30 -7.51
CA THR A 360 8.20 -21.58 -7.33
C THR A 360 7.27 -22.79 -7.47
N ASP A 361 7.83 -23.97 -7.74
CA ASP A 361 7.11 -25.25 -7.82
C ASP A 361 6.82 -25.87 -6.45
N ALA A 362 7.56 -25.46 -5.41
CA ALA A 362 7.43 -25.97 -4.04
C ALA A 362 7.50 -24.82 -3.02
N PRO A 363 6.42 -24.04 -2.85
CA PRO A 363 6.40 -22.93 -1.89
C PRO A 363 6.36 -23.42 -0.44
N ALA A 364 7.01 -22.69 0.46
CA ALA A 364 6.84 -22.82 1.90
C ALA A 364 5.63 -22.00 2.39
N SER A 365 5.20 -22.20 3.64
CA SER A 365 4.09 -21.43 4.25
C SER A 365 4.31 -19.93 4.18
N ASP A 366 5.57 -19.51 4.36
CA ASP A 366 5.96 -18.11 4.48
C ASP A 366 6.18 -17.44 3.11
N ASP A 367 6.02 -18.18 2.00
CA ASP A 367 6.17 -17.63 0.65
C ASP A 367 4.91 -16.91 0.14
N PHE A 368 3.77 -17.11 0.80
CA PHE A 368 2.48 -16.54 0.41
C PHE A 368 2.22 -15.13 0.98
N HIS A 369 3.09 -14.68 1.86
CA HIS A 369 3.01 -13.35 2.47
C HIS A 369 4.42 -12.78 2.63
N ARG A 370 4.51 -11.46 2.67
CA ARG A 370 5.75 -10.74 2.89
C ARG A 370 5.50 -9.61 3.87
N VAL A 371 6.54 -9.27 4.61
CA VAL A 371 6.53 -8.17 5.56
C VAL A 371 7.44 -7.09 5.03
N ALA A 372 6.91 -5.88 4.91
CA ALA A 372 7.68 -4.65 4.75
C ALA A 372 7.73 -3.93 6.10
N SER A 373 8.76 -3.12 6.33
CA SER A 373 9.00 -2.52 7.64
C SER A 373 9.42 -1.07 7.52
N GLY A 374 8.64 -0.18 8.11
CA GLY A 374 8.96 1.24 8.19
C GLY A 374 9.62 1.62 9.49
N LYS A 375 10.51 2.61 9.42
CA LYS A 375 11.23 3.18 10.56
C LYS A 375 11.25 4.70 10.51
N GLY A 376 11.36 5.33 11.67
CA GLY A 376 11.49 6.79 11.79
C GLY A 376 11.61 7.24 13.23
N ARG A 377 12.00 8.51 13.44
CA ARG A 377 11.97 9.14 14.76
C ARG A 377 10.55 9.45 15.22
N THR A 378 9.61 9.57 14.28
CA THR A 378 8.19 9.73 14.57
C THR A 378 7.38 8.51 14.12
N GLU A 379 6.26 8.27 14.80
CA GLU A 379 5.32 7.23 14.39
C GLU A 379 4.80 7.46 12.97
N ALA A 380 4.50 8.72 12.61
CA ALA A 380 4.02 9.08 11.28
C ALA A 380 5.01 8.69 10.19
N GLN A 381 6.31 8.95 10.39
CA GLN A 381 7.35 8.57 9.44
C GLN A 381 7.49 7.06 9.32
N ALA A 382 7.51 6.33 10.45
CA ALA A 382 7.57 4.87 10.42
C ALA A 382 6.35 4.27 9.70
N ARG A 383 5.16 4.82 9.93
CA ARG A 383 3.90 4.35 9.35
C ARG A 383 3.85 4.59 7.84
N ALA A 384 4.24 5.79 7.40
CA ALA A 384 4.36 6.12 5.99
C ALA A 384 5.43 5.25 5.30
N GLY A 385 6.58 5.04 5.96
CA GLY A 385 7.65 4.18 5.45
C GLY A 385 7.21 2.73 5.22
N ALA A 386 6.49 2.13 6.19
CA ALA A 386 6.03 0.74 6.08
C ALA A 386 5.02 0.57 4.93
N LEU A 387 4.08 1.51 4.81
CA LEU A 387 3.12 1.54 3.71
C LEU A 387 3.83 1.69 2.36
N CYS A 388 4.74 2.66 2.24
CA CYS A 388 5.44 2.93 0.98
C CYS A 388 6.32 1.75 0.57
N GLU A 389 7.04 1.11 1.50
CA GLU A 389 7.83 -0.08 1.17
C GLU A 389 6.93 -1.24 0.72
N ALA A 390 5.80 -1.51 1.39
CA ALA A 390 4.89 -2.56 0.93
C ALA A 390 4.37 -2.30 -0.49
N LEU A 391 4.03 -1.04 -0.80
CA LEU A 391 3.58 -0.62 -2.14
C LEU A 391 4.70 -0.68 -3.19
N GLU A 392 5.93 -0.38 -2.80
CA GLU A 392 7.14 -0.56 -3.62
C GLU A 392 7.31 -2.02 -4.00
N ARG A 393 7.32 -2.92 -3.00
CA ARG A 393 7.49 -4.36 -3.20
C ARG A 393 6.40 -4.95 -4.07
N TYR A 394 5.14 -4.55 -3.85
CA TYR A 394 4.02 -4.94 -4.70
C TYR A 394 4.23 -4.50 -6.15
N SER A 395 4.64 -3.25 -6.37
CA SER A 395 4.84 -2.71 -7.71
C SER A 395 5.99 -3.37 -8.45
N ALA A 396 6.99 -3.86 -7.71
CA ALA A 396 8.13 -4.63 -8.22
C ALA A 396 7.80 -6.08 -8.60
N VAL A 397 6.64 -6.63 -8.21
CA VAL A 397 6.19 -7.95 -8.66
C VAL A 397 5.76 -7.87 -10.11
N PHE A 398 6.20 -8.85 -10.91
CA PHE A 398 5.76 -9.02 -12.30
C PHE A 398 4.27 -9.41 -12.36
N GLN A 399 3.47 -8.62 -13.09
CA GLN A 399 2.01 -8.80 -13.21
C GLN A 399 1.58 -9.34 -14.58
N GLY A 400 2.44 -9.26 -15.60
CA GLY A 400 2.17 -9.77 -16.94
C GLY A 400 1.89 -8.68 -17.97
N ASP A 401 1.66 -7.44 -17.53
CA ASP A 401 1.39 -6.26 -18.37
C ASP A 401 2.64 -5.36 -18.54
N GLU A 402 3.78 -5.75 -17.97
CA GLU A 402 5.04 -5.05 -18.17
C GLU A 402 5.50 -5.19 -19.64
N PRO A 403 5.93 -4.08 -20.27
CA PRO A 403 6.41 -4.10 -21.64
C PRO A 403 7.74 -4.84 -21.72
N ARG A 404 7.78 -5.85 -22.59
CA ARG A 404 8.93 -6.73 -22.76
C ARG A 404 9.24 -6.95 -24.23
N VAL A 405 10.53 -7.10 -24.52
CA VAL A 405 11.03 -7.57 -25.81
C VAL A 405 11.75 -8.90 -25.59
N HIS A 406 11.30 -9.95 -26.27
CA HIS A 406 12.00 -11.24 -26.25
C HIS A 406 13.09 -11.26 -27.31
N ALA A 407 14.35 -11.22 -26.91
CA ALA A 407 15.49 -11.00 -27.80
C ALA A 407 16.82 -11.51 -27.21
N THR A 408 17.85 -11.60 -28.05
CA THR A 408 19.24 -11.76 -27.58
C THR A 408 19.88 -10.39 -27.36
N ALA A 409 20.91 -10.31 -26.50
CA ALA A 409 21.62 -9.05 -26.29
C ALA A 409 22.25 -8.55 -27.60
N SER A 410 22.83 -9.45 -28.41
CA SER A 410 23.41 -9.09 -29.71
C SER A 410 22.40 -8.46 -30.66
N SER A 411 21.15 -8.92 -30.65
CA SER A 411 20.08 -8.36 -31.51
C SER A 411 19.62 -6.97 -31.06
N LEU A 412 19.70 -6.67 -29.76
CA LEU A 412 19.43 -5.36 -29.18
C LEU A 412 20.65 -4.42 -29.27
N GLY A 413 21.82 -4.96 -29.60
CA GLY A 413 23.05 -4.22 -29.80
C GLY A 413 23.51 -3.48 -28.53
N PRO A 414 24.10 -2.27 -28.67
CA PRO A 414 24.70 -1.55 -27.54
C PRO A 414 23.67 -1.06 -26.50
N GLN A 415 22.38 -1.11 -26.80
CA GLN A 415 21.34 -0.71 -25.86
C GLN A 415 21.06 -1.78 -24.80
N ALA A 416 21.45 -3.04 -25.04
CA ALA A 416 21.32 -4.10 -24.04
C ALA A 416 22.40 -4.00 -22.95
N VAL A 417 21.96 -3.98 -21.70
CA VAL A 417 22.84 -4.01 -20.53
C VAL A 417 23.13 -5.47 -20.18
N HIS A 418 24.38 -5.89 -20.37
CA HIS A 418 24.79 -7.27 -20.12
C HIS A 418 24.52 -7.68 -18.65
N PRO A 419 23.96 -8.87 -18.37
CA PRO A 419 23.67 -9.33 -17.00
C PRO A 419 24.86 -9.25 -16.02
N ASP A 420 26.07 -9.51 -16.51
CA ASP A 420 27.29 -9.46 -15.66
C ASP A 420 27.65 -8.04 -15.22
N ALA A 421 27.30 -7.02 -16.01
CA ALA A 421 27.50 -5.62 -15.63
C ALA A 421 26.55 -5.16 -14.50
N LEU A 422 25.50 -5.94 -14.24
CA LEU A 422 24.51 -5.69 -13.19
C LEU A 422 24.81 -6.46 -11.91
N GLN A 423 25.25 -7.71 -12.05
CA GLN A 423 25.31 -8.66 -10.94
C GLN A 423 26.72 -8.91 -10.42
N HIS A 424 27.76 -8.69 -11.22
CA HIS A 424 29.17 -8.76 -10.78
C HIS A 424 29.53 -10.07 -10.06
N PHE A 425 29.11 -11.22 -10.56
CA PHE A 425 29.62 -12.51 -10.07
C PHE A 425 31.01 -12.78 -10.66
N SER A 426 31.90 -13.40 -9.88
CA SER A 426 33.22 -13.81 -10.36
C SER A 426 33.16 -15.06 -11.23
N ALA A 427 34.20 -15.29 -12.03
CA ALA A 427 34.34 -16.54 -12.78
C ALA A 427 34.40 -17.77 -11.85
N ALA A 428 34.99 -17.62 -10.66
CA ALA A 428 35.02 -18.67 -9.64
C ALA A 428 33.62 -18.97 -9.08
N GLN A 429 32.80 -17.93 -8.85
CA GLN A 429 31.41 -18.10 -8.41
C GLN A 429 30.55 -18.81 -9.46
N PHE A 430 30.73 -18.50 -10.74
CA PHE A 430 30.06 -19.23 -11.82
C PHE A 430 30.54 -20.68 -11.94
N SER A 431 31.85 -20.93 -11.83
CA SER A 431 32.42 -22.29 -11.94
C SER A 431 32.04 -23.19 -10.77
N ASN A 432 31.89 -22.61 -9.58
CA ASN A 432 31.49 -23.31 -8.35
C ASN A 432 29.97 -23.27 -8.12
N ARG A 433 29.19 -22.85 -9.13
CA ARG A 433 27.73 -22.83 -9.03
C ARG A 433 27.22 -24.24 -8.74
N PRO A 434 26.42 -24.46 -7.68
CA PRO A 434 25.84 -25.77 -7.39
C PRO A 434 24.89 -26.22 -8.51
N ASP A 435 25.03 -27.46 -8.97
CA ASP A 435 24.11 -28.06 -9.93
C ASP A 435 22.74 -28.34 -9.28
N GLY A 436 21.66 -27.94 -9.96
CA GLY A 436 20.29 -28.40 -9.66
C GLY A 436 19.70 -28.04 -8.29
N ALA A 437 20.34 -27.18 -7.49
CA ALA A 437 19.86 -26.84 -6.16
C ALA A 437 18.78 -25.75 -6.20
N SER A 438 17.62 -26.04 -5.60
CA SER A 438 16.72 -25.02 -5.05
C SER A 438 17.52 -24.17 -4.05
N HIS A 439 17.94 -22.97 -4.44
CA HIS A 439 18.67 -22.07 -3.54
C HIS A 439 17.75 -21.70 -2.37
N ARG A 440 18.05 -22.21 -1.17
CA ARG A 440 17.32 -21.81 0.05
C ARG A 440 17.57 -20.34 0.40
N ASP A 441 18.71 -19.79 -0.01
CA ASP A 441 19.08 -18.40 0.24
C ASP A 441 19.29 -17.65 -1.08
N ALA A 442 18.38 -16.73 -1.39
CA ALA A 442 18.46 -15.89 -2.58
C ALA A 442 19.70 -14.97 -2.59
N ARG A 443 20.33 -14.71 -1.44
CA ARG A 443 21.47 -13.81 -1.29
C ARG A 443 22.77 -14.40 -1.84
N THR A 444 22.89 -15.73 -1.81
CA THR A 444 24.07 -16.48 -2.28
C THR A 444 23.80 -17.24 -3.58
N ALA A 445 22.59 -17.15 -4.12
CA ALA A 445 22.22 -17.76 -5.38
C ALA A 445 23.02 -17.14 -6.54
N VAL A 446 23.62 -18.00 -7.37
CA VAL A 446 24.37 -17.60 -8.57
C VAL A 446 23.51 -17.94 -9.80
N PRO A 447 23.20 -16.96 -10.69
CA PRO A 447 22.42 -17.20 -11.89
C PRO A 447 23.16 -18.13 -12.86
N ARG A 448 22.46 -18.54 -13.92
CA ARG A 448 23.13 -19.16 -15.05
C ARG A 448 24.04 -18.15 -15.76
N PRO A 449 25.22 -18.56 -16.25
CA PRO A 449 26.01 -17.73 -17.14
C PRO A 449 25.19 -17.34 -18.37
N TYR A 450 25.24 -16.06 -18.73
CA TYR A 450 24.63 -15.56 -19.96
C TYR A 450 25.63 -15.62 -21.11
N ALA A 451 25.23 -16.26 -22.21
CA ALA A 451 26.01 -16.41 -23.43
C ALA A 451 25.12 -16.11 -24.65
N ASP A 452 24.46 -14.94 -24.61
CA ASP A 452 23.60 -14.41 -25.68
C ASP A 452 22.33 -15.21 -25.98
N GLN A 453 21.81 -15.98 -25.02
CA GLN A 453 20.54 -16.67 -25.19
C GLN A 453 19.37 -15.67 -25.28
N PRO A 454 18.27 -16.02 -25.98
CA PRO A 454 17.05 -15.23 -25.94
C PRO A 454 16.49 -15.14 -24.51
N MET A 455 16.11 -13.93 -24.09
CA MET A 455 15.38 -13.69 -22.84
C MET A 455 14.49 -12.46 -22.97
N ASP A 456 13.68 -12.21 -21.95
CA ASP A 456 12.83 -11.03 -21.91
C ASP A 456 13.59 -9.82 -21.37
N TRP A 457 13.51 -8.71 -22.10
CA TRP A 457 14.13 -7.43 -21.76
C TRP A 457 13.08 -6.36 -21.50
N SER A 458 13.25 -5.62 -20.41
CA SER A 458 12.44 -4.47 -20.04
C SER A 458 13.13 -3.17 -20.46
N LEU A 459 12.34 -2.16 -20.82
CA LEU A 459 12.83 -0.82 -21.10
C LEU A 459 13.26 -0.12 -19.79
N ALA A 460 14.44 0.48 -19.82
CA ALA A 460 14.94 1.42 -18.82
C ALA A 460 15.28 2.74 -19.51
N TRP A 461 15.12 3.86 -18.81
CA TRP A 461 15.56 5.16 -19.29
C TRP A 461 16.93 5.51 -18.72
N SER A 462 17.89 5.84 -19.58
CA SER A 462 19.19 6.36 -19.17
C SER A 462 19.09 7.85 -18.86
N LEU A 463 19.19 8.21 -17.58
CA LEU A 463 19.29 9.62 -17.17
C LEU A 463 20.63 10.25 -17.56
N THR A 464 21.66 9.42 -17.78
CA THR A 464 22.99 9.90 -18.20
C THR A 464 23.02 10.25 -19.69
N HIS A 465 22.40 9.43 -20.54
CA HIS A 465 22.49 9.57 -21.99
C HIS A 465 21.20 10.08 -22.66
N GLY A 466 20.07 10.12 -21.94
CA GLY A 466 18.79 10.58 -22.48
C GLY A 466 18.19 9.63 -23.52
N GLU A 467 18.34 8.32 -23.33
CA GLU A 467 17.90 7.29 -24.28
C GLU A 467 17.37 6.03 -23.57
N HIS A 468 16.63 5.20 -24.30
CA HIS A 468 16.20 3.89 -23.80
C HIS A 468 17.35 2.87 -23.84
N ARG A 469 17.44 2.09 -22.77
CA ARG A 469 18.28 0.89 -22.62
C ARG A 469 17.40 -0.31 -22.32
N TYR A 470 17.96 -1.50 -22.52
CA TYR A 470 17.29 -2.77 -22.24
C TYR A 470 17.98 -3.48 -21.09
N VAL A 471 17.22 -3.78 -20.04
CA VAL A 471 17.69 -4.57 -18.89
C VAL A 471 16.94 -5.90 -18.83
N PRO A 472 17.55 -7.00 -18.36
CA PRO A 472 16.83 -8.27 -18.20
C PRO A 472 15.58 -8.08 -17.33
N THR A 473 14.42 -8.52 -17.80
CA THR A 473 13.15 -8.39 -17.07
C THR A 473 13.24 -9.09 -15.71
N SER A 474 13.93 -10.23 -15.64
CA SER A 474 14.15 -10.98 -14.39
C SER A 474 15.06 -10.27 -13.39
N PHE A 475 15.81 -9.24 -13.81
CA PHE A 475 16.51 -8.34 -12.90
C PHE A 475 15.62 -7.18 -12.44
N ALA A 476 14.76 -6.68 -13.32
CA ALA A 476 13.87 -5.56 -13.04
C ALA A 476 12.72 -5.93 -12.10
N TYR A 477 12.06 -7.08 -12.32
CA TYR A 477 10.84 -7.46 -11.60
C TYR A 477 10.97 -8.80 -10.86
N LEU A 478 10.41 -8.85 -9.67
CA LEU A 478 10.31 -10.07 -8.86
C LEU A 478 9.34 -11.05 -9.54
N PHE A 479 9.73 -12.33 -9.57
CA PHE A 479 8.95 -13.42 -10.18
C PHE A 479 8.67 -13.26 -11.69
N ALA A 480 9.48 -12.48 -12.40
CA ALA A 480 9.42 -12.47 -13.85
C ALA A 480 9.69 -13.88 -14.43
N PRO A 481 9.07 -14.24 -15.56
CA PRO A 481 9.30 -15.52 -16.22
C PRO A 481 10.78 -15.75 -16.52
N SER A 482 11.25 -16.98 -16.30
CA SER A 482 12.62 -17.40 -16.59
C SER A 482 12.66 -18.81 -17.20
N PRO A 483 13.76 -19.20 -17.87
CA PRO A 483 13.98 -20.58 -18.30
C PRO A 483 13.83 -21.59 -17.15
N ALA A 484 13.42 -22.82 -17.49
CA ALA A 484 13.15 -23.88 -16.51
C ALA A 484 14.38 -24.29 -15.67
N ASP A 485 15.57 -24.15 -16.24
CA ASP A 485 16.86 -24.42 -15.59
C ASP A 485 17.46 -23.19 -14.86
N GLY A 486 16.70 -22.09 -14.81
CA GLY A 486 16.99 -20.90 -14.02
C GLY A 486 17.25 -19.62 -14.83
N PRO A 487 17.19 -18.45 -14.18
CA PRO A 487 17.39 -17.16 -14.84
C PRO A 487 18.88 -16.85 -15.09
N PHE A 488 19.11 -15.96 -16.06
CA PHE A 488 20.43 -15.36 -16.33
C PHE A 488 20.71 -14.12 -15.46
N ALA A 489 19.65 -13.51 -14.91
CA ALA A 489 19.75 -12.42 -13.96
C ALA A 489 18.74 -12.54 -12.83
N LEU A 490 19.19 -12.33 -11.60
CA LEU A 490 18.38 -12.45 -10.38
C LEU A 490 17.85 -11.10 -9.93
N PHE A 491 16.55 -11.06 -9.66
CA PHE A 491 15.93 -9.94 -8.98
C PHE A 491 16.53 -9.77 -7.58
N ASN A 492 16.70 -8.51 -7.20
CA ASN A 492 16.95 -8.06 -5.83
C ASN A 492 16.32 -6.68 -5.69
N SER A 493 15.95 -6.29 -4.48
CA SER A 493 15.31 -4.99 -4.24
C SER A 493 16.28 -3.81 -4.25
N ASN A 494 17.58 -4.02 -4.47
CA ASN A 494 18.54 -2.91 -4.45
C ASN A 494 18.20 -1.89 -5.53
N GLY A 495 18.08 -0.62 -5.11
CA GLY A 495 17.70 0.49 -5.97
C GLY A 495 16.20 0.57 -6.26
N ASN A 496 15.38 -0.34 -5.73
CA ASN A 496 13.94 -0.15 -5.70
C ASN A 496 13.60 0.93 -4.67
N ALA A 497 12.69 1.82 -5.03
CA ALA A 497 12.26 2.87 -4.13
C ALA A 497 10.88 3.39 -4.52
N ALA A 498 10.12 3.81 -3.51
CA ALA A 498 8.88 4.55 -3.68
C ALA A 498 8.99 6.02 -3.28
N GLY A 499 8.13 6.85 -3.87
CA GLY A 499 8.01 8.27 -3.58
C GLY A 499 6.67 8.86 -4.03
N ASN A 500 6.33 10.03 -3.52
CA ASN A 500 5.15 10.79 -3.92
C ASN A 500 5.27 11.37 -5.34
N CYS A 501 6.48 11.42 -5.87
CA CYS A 501 6.80 11.66 -7.27
C CYS A 501 7.99 10.80 -7.71
N VAL A 502 8.26 10.76 -9.02
CA VAL A 502 9.31 9.94 -9.62
C VAL A 502 10.71 10.41 -9.16
N GLU A 503 10.92 11.72 -9.00
CA GLU A 503 12.18 12.29 -8.54
C GLU A 503 12.54 11.86 -7.10
N GLU A 504 11.56 11.79 -6.19
CA GLU A 504 11.77 11.24 -4.84
C GLU A 504 12.20 9.79 -4.89
N ALA A 505 11.49 8.98 -5.69
CA ALA A 505 11.75 7.55 -5.83
C ALA A 505 13.15 7.32 -6.42
N ILE A 506 13.53 8.07 -7.47
CA ILE A 506 14.87 7.98 -8.06
C ILE A 506 15.94 8.40 -7.05
N LEU A 507 15.77 9.52 -6.36
CA LEU A 507 16.74 9.97 -5.35
C LEU A 507 16.95 8.90 -4.27
N GLN A 508 15.86 8.34 -3.73
CA GLN A 508 15.94 7.33 -2.69
C GLN A 508 16.57 6.02 -3.18
N GLY A 509 16.21 5.57 -4.39
CA GLY A 509 16.80 4.37 -4.99
C GLY A 509 18.29 4.54 -5.30
N PHE A 510 18.70 5.71 -5.79
CA PHE A 510 20.12 6.00 -6.04
C PHE A 510 20.93 6.04 -4.73
N LEU A 511 20.43 6.72 -3.70
CA LEU A 511 21.10 6.78 -2.40
C LEU A 511 21.21 5.39 -1.76
N GLU A 512 20.23 4.51 -1.95
CA GLU A 512 20.33 3.12 -1.52
C GLU A 512 21.47 2.39 -2.26
N LEU A 513 21.57 2.54 -3.58
CA LEU A 513 22.67 1.92 -4.35
C LEU A 513 24.05 2.37 -3.85
N VAL A 514 24.21 3.67 -3.57
CA VAL A 514 25.45 4.22 -3.00
C VAL A 514 25.75 3.65 -1.62
N GLU A 515 24.72 3.54 -0.77
CA GLU A 515 24.85 2.92 0.55
C GLU A 515 25.33 1.47 0.45
N ARG A 516 24.74 0.67 -0.45
CA ARG A 516 25.08 -0.74 -0.61
C ARG A 516 26.45 -0.94 -1.23
N ASP A 517 26.85 -0.05 -2.16
CA ASP A 517 28.20 -0.03 -2.75
C ASP A 517 29.24 0.19 -1.65
N ALA A 518 29.08 1.25 -0.85
CA ALA A 518 29.97 1.60 0.26
C ALA A 518 30.12 0.45 1.29
N VAL A 519 29.00 -0.17 1.68
CA VAL A 519 29.00 -1.30 2.61
C VAL A 519 29.75 -2.49 2.02
N ALA A 520 29.56 -2.81 0.73
CA ALA A 520 30.29 -3.88 0.06
C ALA A 520 31.80 -3.61 0.05
N LEU A 521 32.21 -2.38 -0.28
CA LEU A 521 33.63 -1.97 -0.28
C LEU A 521 34.26 -2.15 1.09
N TRP A 522 33.60 -1.69 2.14
CA TRP A 522 34.05 -1.81 3.53
C TRP A 522 34.11 -3.26 4.00
N TRP A 523 33.00 -3.98 3.85
CA TRP A 523 32.80 -5.30 4.44
C TRP A 523 33.70 -6.36 3.82
N TYR A 524 33.75 -6.42 2.49
CA TYR A 524 34.51 -7.46 1.80
C TYR A 524 36.02 -7.20 1.82
N ASN A 525 36.45 -5.93 1.85
CA ASN A 525 37.87 -5.62 1.99
C ASN A 525 38.32 -5.52 3.45
N ARG A 526 37.42 -5.68 4.43
CA ARG A 526 37.71 -5.59 5.88
C ARG A 526 38.43 -4.28 6.23
N LEU A 527 37.92 -3.17 5.72
CA LEU A 527 38.57 -1.87 5.85
C LEU A 527 38.38 -1.30 7.25
N ARG A 528 39.46 -0.85 7.88
CA ARG A 528 39.40 0.01 9.06
C ARG A 528 38.96 1.41 8.65
N ARG A 529 37.92 1.93 9.30
CA ARG A 529 37.31 3.22 8.97
C ARG A 529 37.25 4.13 10.20
N PRO A 530 37.37 5.46 10.03
CA PRO A 530 37.32 6.39 11.13
C PRO A 530 35.91 6.44 11.74
N ARG A 531 35.85 6.66 13.05
CA ARG A 531 34.58 6.94 13.74
C ARG A 531 34.02 8.30 13.35
N VAL A 532 32.70 8.43 13.44
CA VAL A 532 31.99 9.71 13.39
C VAL A 532 31.73 10.19 14.81
N ASP A 533 32.06 11.43 15.10
CA ASP A 533 31.71 12.08 16.36
C ASP A 533 30.25 12.58 16.30
N LEU A 534 29.36 11.86 16.96
CA LEU A 534 27.93 12.20 17.03
C LEU A 534 27.68 13.53 17.76
N GLY A 535 28.54 13.92 18.70
CA GLY A 535 28.43 15.19 19.42
C GLY A 535 28.55 16.40 18.51
N SER A 536 29.38 16.29 17.45
CA SER A 536 29.61 17.37 16.48
C SER A 536 28.36 17.78 15.67
N PHE A 537 27.31 16.95 15.66
CA PHE A 537 26.05 17.23 14.94
C PHE A 537 25.10 18.11 15.75
N ASN A 538 25.33 18.32 17.05
CA ASN A 538 24.44 19.04 17.96
C ASN A 538 22.98 18.55 17.89
N GLU A 539 22.77 17.24 17.77
CA GLU A 539 21.45 16.62 17.66
C GLU A 539 21.11 15.88 18.97
N PRO A 540 20.19 16.41 19.79
CA PRO A 540 19.82 15.79 21.08
C PRO A 540 19.35 14.35 20.95
N TRP A 541 18.70 14.00 19.83
CA TRP A 541 18.24 12.64 19.60
C TRP A 541 19.41 11.64 19.52
N PHE A 542 20.54 11.98 18.88
CA PHE A 542 21.72 11.11 18.81
C PHE A 542 22.28 10.79 20.21
N ALA A 543 22.41 11.82 21.06
CA ALA A 543 22.87 11.63 22.43
C ALA A 543 21.91 10.74 23.25
N SER A 544 20.60 10.84 23.00
CA SER A 544 19.60 9.99 23.66
C SER A 544 19.69 8.52 23.24
N VAL A 545 19.97 8.25 21.96
CA VAL A 545 20.17 6.88 21.44
C VAL A 545 21.43 6.26 22.02
N GLU A 546 22.55 7.00 22.06
CA GLU A 546 23.80 6.54 22.69
C GLU A 546 23.61 6.23 24.18
N ALA A 547 22.93 7.12 24.91
CA ALA A 547 22.64 6.91 26.31
C ALA A 547 21.77 5.67 26.52
N HIS A 548 20.75 5.46 25.70
CA HIS A 548 19.88 4.30 25.81
C HIS A 548 20.61 2.98 25.53
N TYR A 549 21.36 2.89 24.43
CA TYR A 549 22.15 1.68 24.16
C TYR A 549 23.14 1.36 25.28
N ARG A 550 23.71 2.39 25.92
CA ARG A 550 24.55 2.21 27.12
C ARG A 550 23.77 1.60 28.29
N THR A 551 22.52 1.98 28.52
CA THR A 551 21.66 1.36 29.57
C THR A 551 21.36 -0.11 29.29
N LEU A 552 21.36 -0.51 28.02
CA LEU A 552 21.22 -1.91 27.59
C LEU A 552 22.56 -2.69 27.63
N GLY A 553 23.65 -2.07 28.10
CA GLY A 553 24.98 -2.67 28.11
C GLY A 553 25.64 -2.78 26.73
N LEU A 554 25.09 -2.09 25.72
CA LEU A 554 25.58 -2.11 24.34
C LEU A 554 26.56 -0.97 24.09
N ARG A 555 27.56 -1.24 23.23
CA ARG A 555 28.51 -0.24 22.74
C ARG A 555 28.09 0.18 21.35
N LEU A 556 27.77 1.47 21.19
CA LEU A 556 27.39 2.07 19.91
C LEU A 556 28.55 2.89 19.34
N TRP A 557 28.79 2.77 18.03
CA TRP A 557 29.59 3.71 17.27
C TRP A 557 29.12 3.79 15.82
N VAL A 558 29.57 4.82 15.11
CA VAL A 558 29.26 5.05 13.69
C VAL A 558 30.56 5.20 12.92
N LEU A 559 30.68 4.54 11.77
CA LEU A 559 31.84 4.61 10.88
C LEU A 559 31.51 5.36 9.59
N ASP A 560 32.48 6.13 9.08
CA ASP A 560 32.39 6.81 7.78
C ASP A 560 32.80 5.88 6.62
N LEU A 561 31.83 5.58 5.75
CA LEU A 561 32.00 4.75 4.54
C LEU A 561 31.97 5.58 3.25
N THR A 562 32.00 6.91 3.34
CA THR A 562 31.95 7.81 2.18
C THR A 562 33.11 7.50 1.21
N HIS A 563 32.77 7.16 -0.03
CA HIS A 563 33.73 6.76 -1.06
C HIS A 563 33.76 7.73 -2.26
N ASP A 564 34.29 7.30 -3.41
CA ASP A 564 34.58 8.09 -4.61
C ASP A 564 33.37 8.83 -5.24
N LEU A 565 32.12 8.50 -4.88
CA LEU A 565 30.94 9.28 -5.27
C LEU A 565 30.76 10.56 -4.43
N GLY A 566 31.43 10.65 -3.28
CA GLY A 566 31.43 11.81 -2.39
C GLY A 566 30.05 12.12 -1.78
N ILE A 567 29.18 11.11 -1.64
CA ILE A 567 27.91 11.20 -0.95
C ILE A 567 28.11 10.58 0.44
N PRO A 568 27.71 11.25 1.54
CA PRO A 568 27.83 10.69 2.89
C PRO A 568 27.18 9.31 3.01
N VAL A 569 27.95 8.33 3.51
CA VAL A 569 27.46 7.00 3.87
C VAL A 569 28.00 6.60 5.22
N PHE A 570 27.14 6.08 6.08
CA PHE A 570 27.50 5.66 7.42
C PHE A 570 27.00 4.25 7.72
N VAL A 571 27.77 3.54 8.53
CA VAL A 571 27.31 2.31 9.21
C VAL A 571 27.39 2.53 10.72
N ALA A 572 26.27 2.30 11.41
CA ALA A 572 26.18 2.28 12.85
C ALA A 572 26.23 0.83 13.34
N LEU A 573 26.99 0.57 14.41
CA LEU A 573 27.17 -0.74 15.00
C LEU A 573 26.85 -0.69 16.49
N ALA A 574 25.89 -1.49 16.94
CA ALA A 574 25.58 -1.71 18.35
C ALA A 574 26.07 -3.10 18.77
N LEU A 575 27.21 -3.16 19.45
CA LEU A 575 27.83 -4.40 19.93
C LEU A 575 27.34 -4.74 21.35
N SER A 576 26.92 -5.98 21.56
CA SER A 576 26.80 -6.60 22.87
C SER A 576 28.10 -7.31 23.23
N PRO A 577 28.90 -6.78 24.19
CA PRO A 577 30.14 -7.43 24.61
C PRO A 577 29.90 -8.80 25.26
N GLU A 578 28.79 -8.93 25.98
CA GLU A 578 28.38 -10.19 26.63
C GLU A 578 28.08 -11.28 25.60
N ARG A 579 27.34 -10.94 24.54
CA ARG A 579 26.92 -11.92 23.52
C ARG A 579 27.97 -12.12 22.44
N GLY A 580 28.91 -11.19 22.28
CA GLY A 580 29.83 -11.18 21.15
C GLY A 580 29.14 -10.93 19.81
N ARG A 581 28.01 -10.22 19.81
CA ARG A 581 27.17 -9.99 18.63
C ARG A 581 26.93 -8.50 18.45
N ALA A 582 26.93 -8.02 17.20
CA ALA A 582 26.54 -6.65 16.90
C ALA A 582 25.46 -6.58 15.83
N TRP A 583 24.55 -5.62 16.02
CA TRP A 583 23.54 -5.22 15.05
C TRP A 583 24.03 -4.01 14.29
N ALA A 584 23.73 -3.97 13.00
CA ALA A 584 24.21 -2.95 12.09
C ALA A 584 23.03 -2.21 11.45
N GLY A 585 23.25 -0.95 11.15
CA GLY A 585 22.33 -0.13 10.38
C GLY A 585 23.11 0.82 9.50
N CYS A 586 22.63 1.03 8.29
CA CYS A 586 23.29 1.81 7.26
C CYS A 586 22.43 3.01 6.87
N GLY A 587 23.09 4.05 6.35
CA GLY A 587 22.39 5.23 5.89
C GLY A 587 23.23 6.05 4.93
N SER A 588 22.64 6.42 3.80
CA SER A 588 23.18 7.42 2.89
C SER A 588 22.21 8.58 2.66
N HIS A 589 22.75 9.79 2.55
CA HIS A 589 22.02 11.02 2.21
C HIS A 589 23.00 12.16 1.89
N PHE A 590 22.57 13.16 1.11
CA PHE A 590 23.36 14.40 0.89
C PHE A 590 23.57 15.24 2.15
N ASP A 591 22.69 15.08 3.13
CA ASP A 591 22.83 15.65 4.47
C ASP A 591 23.35 14.56 5.40
N ALA A 592 24.58 14.70 5.88
CA ALA A 592 25.22 13.75 6.77
C ALA A 592 24.40 13.50 8.04
N LYS A 593 23.67 14.51 8.56
CA LYS A 593 22.81 14.33 9.73
C LYS A 593 21.72 13.31 9.45
N LEU A 594 21.06 13.42 8.29
CA LEU A 594 20.00 12.47 7.89
C LEU A 594 20.58 11.09 7.61
N ALA A 595 21.77 11.00 7.00
CA ALA A 595 22.44 9.72 6.76
C ALA A 595 22.79 8.99 8.07
N VAL A 596 23.35 9.69 9.07
CA VAL A 596 23.60 9.14 10.42
C VAL A 596 22.30 8.72 11.09
N GLN A 597 21.27 9.56 11.02
CA GLN A 597 19.97 9.26 11.61
C GLN A 597 19.36 7.98 11.02
N ARG A 598 19.43 7.80 9.69
CA ARG A 598 18.98 6.58 9.01
C ARG A 598 19.72 5.34 9.51
N ALA A 599 21.05 5.42 9.60
CA ALA A 599 21.87 4.33 10.14
C ALA A 599 21.46 3.95 11.57
N LEU A 600 21.27 4.95 12.45
CA LEU A 600 20.83 4.70 13.84
C LEU A 600 19.42 4.09 13.92
N THR A 601 18.46 4.60 13.14
CA THR A 601 17.10 4.02 13.10
C THR A 601 17.07 2.62 12.50
N GLU A 602 18.02 2.27 11.62
CA GLU A 602 18.13 0.90 11.09
C GLU A 602 18.70 -0.07 12.11
N VAL A 603 19.67 0.35 12.94
CA VAL A 603 20.12 -0.47 14.07
C VAL A 603 18.95 -0.78 15.01
N ALA A 604 18.09 0.21 15.29
CA ALA A 604 16.89 0.01 16.10
C ALA A 604 15.92 -1.01 15.50
N GLN A 605 15.74 -0.99 14.19
CA GLN A 605 14.88 -1.93 13.46
C GLN A 605 15.46 -3.36 13.45
N CYS A 606 16.78 -3.50 13.34
CA CYS A 606 17.47 -4.79 13.32
C CYS A 606 17.76 -5.34 14.72
N TYR A 607 17.68 -4.51 15.77
CA TYR A 607 18.01 -4.93 17.13
C TYR A 607 17.07 -6.03 17.63
N ASP A 608 17.63 -7.22 17.82
CA ASP A 608 16.89 -8.38 18.31
C ASP A 608 17.36 -8.77 19.73
N PRO A 609 16.67 -8.32 20.79
CA PRO A 609 17.05 -8.67 22.16
C PRO A 609 16.89 -10.17 22.45
N LYS A 610 16.07 -10.91 21.66
CA LYS A 610 15.81 -12.35 21.82
C LYS A 610 16.81 -13.24 21.09
N ASP A 611 17.72 -12.65 20.32
CA ASP A 611 18.82 -13.35 19.65
C ASP A 611 18.38 -14.38 18.59
N THR A 612 17.19 -14.21 18.04
CA THR A 612 16.55 -15.13 17.07
C THR A 612 16.93 -14.86 15.62
N SER A 613 17.34 -13.64 15.31
CA SER A 613 17.71 -13.19 13.96
C SER A 613 19.21 -13.39 13.72
N PRO A 614 19.68 -13.55 12.47
CA PRO A 614 21.10 -13.53 12.15
C PRO A 614 21.76 -12.22 12.60
N SER A 615 23.03 -12.30 12.99
CA SER A 615 23.83 -11.12 13.32
C SER A 615 24.64 -10.71 12.08
N PRO A 616 24.68 -9.41 11.68
CA PRO A 616 25.69 -8.94 10.74
C PRO A 616 27.09 -9.33 11.19
N TRP A 617 27.32 -9.20 12.50
CA TRP A 617 28.58 -9.52 13.13
C TRP A 617 28.35 -10.46 14.31
N ASP A 618 28.98 -11.63 14.21
CA ASP A 618 29.22 -12.56 15.31
C ASP A 618 30.74 -12.69 15.49
N THR A 619 31.29 -12.34 16.66
CA THR A 619 32.73 -12.40 16.93
C THR A 619 33.30 -13.81 16.78
N ARG A 620 32.46 -14.85 16.80
CA ARG A 620 32.87 -16.24 16.54
C ARG A 620 33.04 -16.53 15.06
N ALA A 621 32.38 -15.77 14.18
CA ALA A 621 32.41 -15.97 12.73
C ALA A 621 33.60 -15.26 12.04
N HIS A 622 34.24 -14.30 12.72
CA HIS A 622 35.39 -13.56 12.18
C HIS A 622 36.68 -13.91 12.93
N ALA A 623 37.71 -14.34 12.20
CA ALA A 623 39.02 -14.66 12.78
C ALA A 623 39.72 -13.42 13.40
N ASP A 624 39.48 -12.23 12.85
CA ASP A 624 39.89 -10.94 13.41
C ASP A 624 38.79 -9.88 13.15
N PRO A 625 38.06 -9.43 14.19
CA PRO A 625 37.01 -8.42 14.04
C PRO A 625 37.52 -6.98 14.18
N SER A 626 38.84 -6.73 14.26
CA SER A 626 39.41 -5.42 14.57
C SER A 626 39.02 -4.30 13.59
N TRP A 627 38.68 -4.64 12.35
CA TRP A 627 38.25 -3.70 11.31
C TRP A 627 36.80 -3.22 11.46
N LEU A 628 36.00 -3.88 12.31
CA LEU A 628 34.65 -3.47 12.67
C LEU A 628 34.64 -2.40 13.77
N LEU A 629 35.76 -2.30 14.52
CA LEU A 629 35.99 -1.23 15.49
C LEU A 629 36.47 0.05 14.77
N PRO A 630 36.26 1.23 15.37
CA PRO A 630 36.84 2.46 14.87
C PRO A 630 38.36 2.38 14.71
N ASP A 631 38.87 3.00 13.65
CA ASP A 631 40.29 3.25 13.51
C ASP A 631 40.74 4.33 14.52
N GLU A 632 41.30 3.91 15.66
CA GLU A 632 41.84 4.80 16.69
C GLU A 632 43.08 5.58 16.21
N GLY A 633 43.70 5.18 15.09
CA GLY A 633 44.81 5.91 14.48
C GLY A 633 44.37 7.10 13.62
N ALA A 634 43.08 7.19 13.27
CA ALA A 634 42.52 8.26 12.48
C ALA A 634 41.71 9.24 13.36
N PRO A 635 41.75 10.56 13.08
CA PRO A 635 40.91 11.50 13.80
C PRO A 635 39.41 11.20 13.56
N PRO A 636 38.55 11.35 14.58
CA PRO A 636 37.11 11.26 14.40
C PRO A 636 36.62 12.25 13.33
N ARG A 637 35.72 11.78 12.46
CA ARG A 637 35.03 12.62 11.48
C ARG A 637 33.93 13.42 12.16
N VAL A 638 33.90 14.71 11.88
CA VAL A 638 32.93 15.64 12.45
C VAL A 638 31.94 16.12 11.39
N ARG A 639 30.81 16.69 11.82
CA ARG A 639 29.75 17.22 10.93
C ARG A 639 30.31 18.11 9.80
N PHE A 640 31.30 18.94 10.08
CA PHE A 640 31.88 19.88 9.12
C PHE A 640 32.74 19.23 8.03
N ASP A 641 33.16 17.98 8.22
CA ASP A 641 33.87 17.22 7.19
C ASP A 641 32.95 16.77 6.03
N PHE A 642 31.64 16.97 6.19
CA PHE A 642 30.61 16.62 5.22
C PHE A 642 29.83 17.88 4.81
N PRO A 643 30.35 18.67 3.85
CA PRO A 643 29.65 19.85 3.35
C PRO A 643 28.26 19.47 2.84
N ARG A 644 27.25 20.25 3.24
CA ARG A 644 25.88 20.02 2.81
C ARG A 644 25.76 20.39 1.34
N VAL A 645 25.16 19.51 0.54
CA VAL A 645 24.68 19.87 -0.79
C VAL A 645 23.32 20.54 -0.62
N GLU A 646 23.27 21.85 -0.80
CA GLU A 646 22.05 22.64 -0.64
C GLU A 646 21.37 22.83 -1.99
N HIS A 647 20.39 21.97 -2.26
CA HIS A 647 19.38 22.23 -3.27
C HIS A 647 18.02 22.37 -2.59
N ASP A 648 17.15 23.20 -3.14
CA ASP A 648 15.76 23.32 -2.68
C ASP A 648 14.79 22.45 -3.50
N ASP A 649 15.27 21.79 -4.55
CA ASP A 649 14.49 20.99 -5.48
C ASP A 649 15.03 19.56 -5.60
N LEU A 650 14.15 18.56 -5.64
CA LEU A 650 14.54 17.16 -5.81
C LEU A 650 15.10 16.85 -7.20
N ARG A 651 14.67 17.59 -8.24
CA ARG A 651 15.23 17.48 -9.58
C ARG A 651 16.74 17.67 -9.54
N ASP A 652 17.19 18.71 -8.85
CA ASP A 652 18.59 19.09 -8.79
C ASP A 652 19.40 18.09 -7.94
N ASP A 653 18.80 17.50 -6.90
CA ASP A 653 19.37 16.36 -6.17
C ASP A 653 19.59 15.15 -7.08
N VAL A 654 18.60 14.79 -7.91
CA VAL A 654 18.70 13.66 -8.85
C VAL A 654 19.78 13.94 -9.91
N VAL A 655 19.82 15.15 -10.47
CA VAL A 655 20.86 15.55 -11.44
C VAL A 655 22.25 15.41 -10.80
N ALA A 656 22.44 15.90 -9.57
CA ALA A 656 23.71 15.77 -8.87
C ALA A 656 24.13 14.32 -8.62
N CYS A 657 23.17 13.41 -8.35
CA CYS A 657 23.44 11.97 -8.28
C CYS A 657 23.95 11.42 -9.61
N VAL A 658 23.25 11.71 -10.71
CA VAL A 658 23.61 11.26 -12.07
C VAL A 658 24.98 11.80 -12.47
N GLU A 659 25.28 13.07 -12.20
CA GLU A 659 26.58 13.68 -12.48
C GLU A 659 27.72 13.08 -11.65
N ARG A 660 27.46 12.70 -10.39
CA ARG A 660 28.45 12.01 -9.53
C ARG A 660 28.78 10.63 -10.08
N ALA A 661 27.77 9.85 -10.47
CA ALA A 661 27.97 8.56 -11.12
C ALA A 661 28.72 8.70 -12.45
N ALA A 662 28.30 9.63 -13.31
CA ALA A 662 28.92 9.85 -14.62
C ALA A 662 30.40 10.24 -14.53
N ARG A 663 30.78 11.06 -13.53
CA ARG A 663 32.18 11.46 -13.29
C ARG A 663 33.12 10.29 -13.00
N VAL A 664 32.61 9.17 -12.48
CA VAL A 664 33.38 7.95 -12.26
C VAL A 664 33.09 6.87 -13.31
N GLY A 665 32.50 7.25 -14.44
CA GLY A 665 32.23 6.38 -15.59
C GLY A 665 31.04 5.45 -15.43
N LEU A 666 30.07 5.80 -14.57
CA LEU A 666 28.88 4.99 -14.32
C LEU A 666 27.63 5.63 -14.95
N GLU A 667 26.81 4.80 -15.58
CA GLU A 667 25.54 5.19 -16.17
C GLU A 667 24.39 4.99 -15.16
N THR A 668 23.44 5.92 -15.09
CA THR A 668 22.26 5.81 -14.23
C THR A 668 21.02 5.51 -15.06
N LEU A 669 20.44 4.33 -14.86
CA LEU A 669 19.24 3.84 -15.53
C LEU A 669 18.06 3.81 -14.55
N VAL A 670 16.85 3.99 -15.07
CA VAL A 670 15.61 3.93 -14.30
C VAL A 670 14.59 3.07 -15.02
N VAL A 671 14.08 2.04 -14.35
CA VAL A 671 12.85 1.33 -14.76
C VAL A 671 11.71 1.88 -13.92
N ASP A 672 10.70 2.45 -14.58
CA ASP A 672 9.48 2.91 -13.90
C ASP A 672 8.55 1.72 -13.64
N GLN A 673 8.31 1.42 -12.36
CA GLN A 673 7.51 0.29 -11.90
C GLN A 673 6.16 0.72 -11.33
N GLY A 674 5.86 2.02 -11.33
CA GLY A 674 4.67 2.56 -10.69
C GLY A 674 3.40 1.96 -11.30
N ARG A 675 2.47 1.54 -10.45
CA ARG A 675 1.16 1.02 -10.88
C ARG A 675 0.12 2.15 -10.85
N PRO A 676 -0.59 2.43 -11.95
CA PRO A 676 -1.45 3.60 -12.04
C PRO A 676 -2.62 3.56 -11.05
N GLU A 677 -3.08 2.37 -10.64
CA GLU A 677 -4.09 2.16 -9.60
C GLU A 677 -3.57 2.29 -8.16
N VAL A 678 -2.25 2.28 -7.96
CA VAL A 678 -1.61 2.51 -6.66
C VAL A 678 -1.35 4.00 -6.47
N GLY A 679 -1.03 4.71 -7.55
CA GLY A 679 -0.82 6.16 -7.57
C GLY A 679 0.45 6.66 -6.87
N LEU A 680 1.22 5.76 -6.25
CA LEU A 680 2.55 6.02 -5.71
C LEU A 680 3.59 5.82 -6.83
N SER A 681 4.59 6.70 -6.91
CA SER A 681 5.69 6.52 -7.85
C SER A 681 6.62 5.44 -7.32
N VAL A 682 6.92 4.44 -8.12
CA VAL A 682 7.85 3.37 -7.77
C VAL A 682 8.81 3.18 -8.93
N VAL A 683 10.10 3.12 -8.64
CA VAL A 683 11.13 2.90 -9.65
C VAL A 683 12.11 1.83 -9.18
N LYS A 684 12.82 1.24 -10.14
CA LYS A 684 14.10 0.59 -9.90
C LYS A 684 15.20 1.41 -10.56
N VAL A 685 16.04 2.04 -9.74
CA VAL A 685 17.27 2.66 -10.18
C VAL A 685 18.33 1.58 -10.36
N ILE A 686 19.08 1.64 -11.45
CA ILE A 686 20.13 0.70 -11.79
C ILE A 686 21.36 1.49 -12.22
N VAL A 687 22.48 1.28 -11.55
CA VAL A 687 23.77 1.88 -11.92
C VAL A 687 24.76 0.74 -12.16
N PRO A 688 24.86 0.23 -13.41
CA PRO A 688 25.77 -0.86 -13.74
C PRO A 688 27.20 -0.51 -13.30
N GLY A 689 27.83 -1.41 -12.56
CA GLY A 689 29.12 -1.19 -11.90
C GLY A 689 29.04 -1.04 -10.37
N LEU A 690 28.01 -0.38 -9.80
CA LEU A 690 27.84 -0.30 -8.34
C LEU A 690 27.62 -1.69 -7.74
N ARG A 691 28.17 -1.90 -6.54
CA ARG A 691 28.14 -3.17 -5.83
C ARG A 691 26.89 -3.30 -4.97
N HIS A 692 26.43 -4.54 -4.86
CA HIS A 692 25.54 -4.93 -3.77
C HIS A 692 26.40 -5.39 -2.60
N PHE A 693 25.93 -5.23 -1.36
CA PHE A 693 26.57 -5.82 -0.17
C PHE A 693 26.41 -7.36 -0.06
N TRP A 694 25.73 -8.00 -1.02
CA TRP A 694 25.67 -9.46 -1.12
C TRP A 694 26.94 -9.98 -1.78
N PRO A 695 27.30 -11.27 -1.61
CA PRO A 695 28.58 -11.80 -2.07
C PRO A 695 28.59 -11.93 -3.60
N ARG A 696 28.90 -10.83 -4.28
CA ARG A 696 29.08 -10.67 -5.72
C ARG A 696 30.50 -10.17 -5.95
N LEU A 697 31.41 -11.11 -6.13
CA LEU A 697 32.86 -10.91 -5.97
C LEU A 697 33.58 -10.72 -7.31
N GLY A 698 32.85 -10.37 -8.37
CA GLY A 698 33.41 -10.10 -9.68
C GLY A 698 34.30 -8.85 -9.71
N PRO A 699 35.18 -8.73 -10.73
CA PRO A 699 36.13 -7.62 -10.87
C PRO A 699 35.44 -6.25 -11.01
N GLY A 700 36.19 -5.16 -10.80
CA GLY A 700 35.72 -3.77 -10.87
C GLY A 700 35.77 -3.04 -9.52
N ARG A 701 34.75 -2.21 -9.24
CA ARG A 701 34.71 -1.29 -8.08
C ARG A 701 35.08 -1.90 -6.73
N LEU A 702 34.74 -3.18 -6.51
CA LEU A 702 35.01 -3.90 -5.25
C LEU A 702 36.50 -3.92 -4.90
N TYR A 703 37.34 -3.96 -5.93
CA TYR A 703 38.80 -4.05 -5.86
C TYR A 703 39.45 -2.70 -6.13
N ASP A 704 38.91 -1.93 -7.08
CA ASP A 704 39.56 -0.71 -7.58
C ASP A 704 39.35 0.50 -6.66
N VAL A 705 38.14 0.66 -6.11
CA VAL A 705 37.80 1.86 -5.31
C VAL A 705 38.62 1.96 -4.03
N PRO A 706 38.82 0.90 -3.23
CA PRO A 706 39.66 0.99 -2.04
C PRO A 706 41.09 1.47 -2.34
N VAL A 707 41.65 1.10 -3.50
CA VAL A 707 42.98 1.54 -3.92
C VAL A 707 42.96 3.01 -4.37
N ARG A 708 41.98 3.39 -5.21
CA ARG A 708 41.83 4.80 -5.65
C ARG A 708 41.59 5.76 -4.49
N MET A 709 40.89 5.30 -3.45
CA MET A 709 40.64 6.07 -2.23
C MET A 709 41.83 6.08 -1.26
N GLY A 710 42.91 5.35 -1.57
CA GLY A 710 44.08 5.23 -0.69
C GLY A 710 43.83 4.42 0.58
N TRP A 711 42.75 3.65 0.65
CA TRP A 711 42.44 2.77 1.78
C TRP A 711 43.27 1.49 1.76
N LEU A 712 43.68 1.05 0.58
CA LEU A 712 44.61 -0.05 0.37
C LEU A 712 45.71 0.38 -0.60
N ALA A 713 46.93 -0.13 -0.40
CA ALA A 713 48.06 0.13 -1.30
C ALA A 713 47.96 -0.66 -2.62
N ALA A 714 47.27 -1.81 -2.60
CA ALA A 714 47.06 -2.69 -3.74
C ALA A 714 45.70 -3.41 -3.58
N PRO A 715 45.06 -3.85 -4.69
CA PRO A 715 43.79 -4.56 -4.61
C PRO A 715 43.98 -5.92 -3.93
N LEU A 716 42.99 -6.36 -3.16
CA LEU A 716 42.95 -7.73 -2.63
C LEU A 716 42.63 -8.73 -3.75
N THR A 717 43.06 -9.97 -3.56
CA THR A 717 42.56 -11.09 -4.35
C THR A 717 41.18 -11.54 -3.85
N GLU A 718 40.39 -12.24 -4.67
CA GLU A 718 39.09 -12.79 -4.24
C GLU A 718 39.19 -13.67 -2.99
N ALA A 719 40.25 -14.48 -2.87
CA ALA A 719 40.50 -15.33 -1.70
C ALA A 719 40.85 -14.54 -0.42
N GLN A 720 41.26 -13.28 -0.55
CA GLN A 720 41.54 -12.39 0.58
C GLN A 720 40.32 -11.56 1.00
N LEU A 721 39.23 -11.58 0.23
CA LEU A 721 38.00 -10.91 0.64
C LEU A 721 37.36 -11.62 1.83
N ASN A 722 36.53 -10.89 2.57
CA ASN A 722 35.76 -11.44 3.68
C ASN A 722 34.83 -12.56 3.19
N PRO A 723 35.00 -13.81 3.63
CA PRO A 723 34.15 -14.92 3.18
C PRO A 723 32.76 -14.89 3.84
N VAL A 724 32.59 -14.09 4.91
CA VAL A 724 31.32 -13.95 5.62
C VAL A 724 30.42 -12.98 4.87
N PRO A 725 29.22 -13.37 4.42
CA PRO A 725 28.28 -12.43 3.82
C PRO A 725 27.80 -11.39 4.83
N PHE A 726 27.53 -10.17 4.37
CA PHE A 726 26.90 -9.16 5.21
C PHE A 726 25.41 -9.45 5.37
N TYR A 727 24.93 -9.49 6.61
CA TYR A 727 23.52 -9.71 6.95
C TYR A 727 22.96 -8.52 7.71
N PHE A 728 21.67 -8.23 7.53
CA PHE A 728 20.90 -7.35 8.41
C PHE A 728 20.08 -8.17 9.40
#